data_AF-A0A7C2NPK5-F1
#
_entry.id   AF-A0A7C2NPK5-F1
#
_cell.length_a   1.000
_cell.length_b   1.000
_cell.length_c   1.000
_cell.angle_alpha   90.00
_cell.angle_beta   90.00
_cell.angle_gamma   90.00
#
_symmetry.space_group_name_H-M   'P 1'
#
loop_
_entity.id
_entity.type
_entity.pdbx_description
1 polymer ?
#
loop_
_entity_poly.entity_id
_entity_poly.type
_entity_poly.pdbx_seq_one_letter_code
_entity_poly.pdbx_strand_id
1 'polypeptide(L)'
;MRSTYLLFAAGALSGAAVMYVASGRDDAPAAPSASLKSSAESSQPASAGPALRPVDFLTLVTGSIDVAERAALFRLAAEADRRTLEALAAQVAALPDIEGRRLALEALFTRYAELDAPAAAAFARTLDLPVAALKPLYVTWARRDARGALAGLGELAAREAMTLGVALLDVLGNDDLGIARILSAAPHLDPDGFRVEAAAAKAAQDPQAALAALLELPAEKAAAAFERVAVLFVERDVHGAIAAIDAIADDNRRNQLRAAVMRAWARLDPDALVDYIVDLDPQARGEALGVGGLQAFALVDPKLALRAADEIPGEAGLMMRSAALMSLAREDPLAALNFVETLPAGVERDRMLHTIAESYGEADPAAALAWAQGLGIPGVLQQAVFGIARVDAARAIDLVFTLPTANRENLLRLLVANNRLDAAQTAALADRVLAEAPRSRAVQTLANMWAQRAPADALPWLLAHSDSAASNAIPLAGSSLARRDPAAATAYLDRVPAELRAAWLSAVADGYAQNDPRAAASWIAQYSGERGYDAAAAAVAARMSRQDPAAAARLFASVDPALAPDAAANARTIGSALARQDPIAAASWARELPAATAPGATSVVAGAWVVRDAPAARNWVMSLPANEARDAALVQIVGATAGTTAADASLLDAFSSPAAQQRGIAEAARFVATRDSDVARELVNRYVTDPEVRRSAERFIAERAGYPFANRPPPRLPPP
;
A
#
# COMPACT_ATOMS: atom_id res chain seq x y z
N MET A 1 28.81 -21.72 -19.35
CA MET A 1 29.91 -21.63 -18.36
C MET A 1 29.84 -22.81 -17.37
N ARG A 2 30.12 -24.05 -17.79
CA ARG A 2 29.96 -25.27 -16.96
C ARG A 2 31.23 -26.12 -16.80
N SER A 3 32.41 -25.63 -17.18
CA SER A 3 33.62 -26.47 -17.31
C SER A 3 34.78 -26.15 -16.36
N THR A 4 34.52 -25.54 -15.20
CA THR A 4 35.61 -25.12 -14.27
C THR A 4 35.66 -25.90 -12.95
N TYR A 5 34.70 -26.78 -12.66
CA TYR A 5 34.62 -27.47 -11.36
C TYR A 5 35.38 -28.81 -11.26
N LEU A 6 35.96 -29.33 -12.34
CA LEU A 6 36.66 -30.63 -12.34
C LEU A 6 38.16 -30.56 -11.97
N LEU A 7 38.73 -29.38 -11.71
CA LEU A 7 40.17 -29.24 -11.39
C LEU A 7 40.50 -29.20 -9.89
N PHE A 8 39.51 -29.25 -8.99
CA PHE A 8 39.74 -29.04 -7.55
C PHE A 8 40.19 -30.29 -6.75
N ALA A 9 40.29 -31.48 -7.38
CA ALA A 9 40.63 -32.72 -6.66
C ALA A 9 42.06 -33.24 -6.91
N ALA A 10 42.83 -32.68 -7.85
CA ALA A 10 44.13 -33.24 -8.24
C ALA A 10 45.37 -32.51 -7.67
N GLY A 11 45.19 -31.35 -7.02
CA GLY A 11 46.32 -30.50 -6.57
C GLY A 11 46.91 -30.79 -5.19
N ALA A 12 46.29 -31.67 -4.38
CA ALA A 12 46.64 -31.81 -2.96
C ALA A 12 47.63 -32.96 -2.62
N LEU A 13 48.19 -33.68 -3.61
CA LEU A 13 49.00 -34.89 -3.35
C LEU A 13 50.24 -35.04 -4.24
N SER A 14 51.17 -34.08 -4.26
CA SER A 14 52.46 -34.31 -4.93
C SER A 14 53.65 -33.59 -4.26
N GLY A 15 54.31 -34.31 -3.35
CA GLY A 15 55.69 -34.08 -2.87
C GLY A 15 55.83 -34.47 -1.38
N ALA A 16 56.50 -35.55 -0.94
CA ALA A 16 57.37 -36.53 -1.59
C ALA A 16 57.54 -37.82 -0.73
N ALA A 17 57.89 -38.93 -1.41
CA ALA A 17 58.68 -40.11 -1.02
C ALA A 17 58.14 -41.25 -0.10
N VAL A 18 57.83 -42.38 -0.78
CA VAL A 18 58.20 -43.80 -0.56
C VAL A 18 58.43 -44.35 0.87
N MET A 19 57.62 -45.35 1.26
CA MET A 19 58.05 -46.64 1.85
C MET A 19 56.92 -47.69 1.73
N TYR A 20 57.33 -48.96 1.60
CA TYR A 20 56.56 -50.15 1.17
C TYR A 20 56.27 -51.11 2.37
N VAL A 21 55.27 -52.01 2.20
CA VAL A 21 55.03 -53.35 2.82
C VAL A 21 53.74 -53.56 3.66
N ALA A 22 52.96 -54.57 3.19
CA ALA A 22 52.00 -55.49 3.83
C ALA A 22 50.66 -54.93 4.38
N SER A 23 49.47 -55.52 4.21
CA SER A 23 49.03 -56.85 3.76
C SER A 23 47.50 -56.85 3.58
N GLY A 24 46.98 -57.63 2.61
CA GLY A 24 45.63 -58.22 2.67
C GLY A 24 44.52 -57.52 1.88
N ARG A 25 44.35 -57.91 0.61
CA ARG A 25 43.04 -57.95 -0.08
C ARG A 25 42.82 -59.39 -0.51
N ASP A 26 41.69 -59.97 -0.13
CA ASP A 26 41.11 -61.13 -0.81
C ASP A 26 39.89 -60.63 -1.58
N ASP A 27 39.97 -60.64 -2.91
CA ASP A 27 39.22 -61.58 -3.76
C ASP A 27 39.37 -61.23 -5.25
N ALA A 28 39.57 -62.29 -6.03
CA ALA A 28 40.09 -62.39 -7.41
C ALA A 28 38.98 -62.23 -8.49
N PRO A 29 39.11 -62.64 -9.80
CA PRO A 29 40.26 -63.17 -10.56
C PRO A 29 40.44 -62.71 -12.06
N ALA A 30 41.68 -62.93 -12.55
CA ALA A 30 42.18 -63.45 -13.87
C ALA A 30 41.72 -62.82 -15.22
N ALA A 31 42.53 -62.64 -16.29
CA ALA A 31 43.71 -63.34 -16.84
C ALA A 31 44.41 -62.46 -17.94
N PRO A 32 45.36 -62.97 -18.78
CA PRO A 32 46.74 -63.32 -18.48
C PRO A 32 47.79 -62.49 -19.27
N SER A 33 49.02 -62.61 -18.80
CA SER A 33 50.28 -61.99 -19.22
C SER A 33 50.89 -62.51 -20.52
N ALA A 34 51.57 -61.62 -21.25
CA ALA A 34 52.64 -61.94 -22.19
C ALA A 34 53.88 -61.05 -21.92
N SER A 35 54.94 -61.68 -21.46
CA SER A 35 56.33 -61.19 -21.37
C SER A 35 56.99 -61.18 -22.77
N LEU A 36 57.96 -60.30 -23.11
CA LEU A 36 59.37 -60.43 -22.72
C LEU A 36 60.24 -59.24 -23.20
N LYS A 37 61.19 -58.86 -22.32
CA LYS A 37 62.63 -58.53 -22.55
C LYS A 37 63.05 -57.17 -23.18
N SER A 38 63.52 -56.30 -22.28
CA SER A 38 64.90 -55.78 -22.12
C SER A 38 65.80 -55.67 -23.36
N SER A 39 66.30 -54.45 -23.61
CA SER A 39 67.73 -54.19 -23.85
C SER A 39 68.07 -52.79 -23.35
N ALA A 40 69.08 -52.74 -22.47
CA ALA A 40 69.60 -51.56 -21.82
C ALA A 40 70.58 -50.83 -22.74
N GLU A 41 70.63 -49.50 -22.67
CA GLU A 41 71.85 -48.76 -23.00
C GLU A 41 71.96 -47.44 -22.22
N SER A 42 73.05 -47.39 -21.45
CA SER A 42 73.86 -46.22 -21.04
C SER A 42 73.21 -45.03 -20.32
N SER A 43 73.54 -44.96 -19.04
CA SER A 43 73.55 -43.79 -18.18
C SER A 43 74.61 -42.77 -18.61
N GLN A 44 74.24 -41.48 -18.70
CA GLN A 44 75.10 -40.34 -18.35
C GLN A 44 74.27 -39.22 -17.68
N PRO A 45 74.86 -38.44 -16.76
CA PRO A 45 74.12 -37.66 -15.77
C PRO A 45 73.92 -36.20 -16.16
N ALA A 46 72.84 -35.62 -15.63
CA ALA A 46 72.63 -34.21 -15.32
C ALA A 46 72.90 -33.17 -16.43
N SER A 47 71.83 -32.76 -17.11
CA SER A 47 71.65 -31.36 -17.47
C SER A 47 70.49 -30.80 -16.66
N ALA A 48 70.81 -29.93 -15.70
CA ALA A 48 69.84 -29.07 -15.06
C ALA A 48 69.01 -28.37 -16.15
N GLY A 49 67.68 -28.58 -16.13
CA GLY A 49 66.76 -27.70 -16.83
C GLY A 49 66.95 -26.27 -16.33
N PRO A 50 66.74 -25.25 -17.18
CA PRO A 50 67.19 -23.90 -16.91
C PRO A 50 66.64 -23.42 -15.57
N ALA A 51 67.53 -22.93 -14.71
CA ALA A 51 67.15 -22.20 -13.51
C ALA A 51 66.12 -21.13 -13.92
N LEU A 52 64.94 -21.19 -13.30
CA LEU A 52 63.84 -20.26 -13.50
C LEU A 52 64.39 -18.82 -13.42
N ARG A 53 64.18 -18.03 -14.48
CA ARG A 53 64.40 -16.59 -14.41
C ARG A 53 63.55 -16.04 -13.26
N PRO A 54 64.04 -15.09 -12.45
CA PRO A 54 63.18 -14.36 -11.54
C PRO A 54 62.21 -13.53 -12.38
N VAL A 55 61.03 -14.08 -12.67
CA VAL A 55 59.96 -13.32 -13.30
C VAL A 55 59.32 -12.50 -12.20
N ASP A 56 59.35 -11.18 -12.35
CA ASP A 56 58.70 -10.27 -11.42
C ASP A 56 57.18 -10.54 -11.46
N PHE A 57 56.60 -10.82 -10.30
CA PHE A 57 55.19 -11.16 -10.16
C PHE A 57 54.30 -10.10 -10.84
N LEU A 58 54.66 -8.81 -10.75
CA LEU A 58 53.89 -7.75 -11.41
C LEU A 58 53.97 -7.80 -12.93
N THR A 59 55.10 -8.18 -13.51
CA THR A 59 55.22 -8.33 -14.97
C THR A 59 54.35 -9.45 -15.54
N LEU A 60 54.12 -10.52 -14.78
CA LEU A 60 53.18 -11.60 -15.13
C LEU A 60 51.71 -11.14 -15.07
N VAL A 61 51.38 -10.26 -14.14
CA VAL A 61 50.00 -9.79 -13.91
C VAL A 61 49.54 -8.78 -14.97
N THR A 62 50.46 -7.98 -15.52
CA THR A 62 50.15 -6.92 -16.49
C THR A 62 50.27 -7.35 -17.96
N GLY A 63 50.74 -8.56 -18.24
CA GLY A 63 50.86 -9.13 -19.60
C GLY A 63 49.59 -9.82 -20.11
N SER A 64 49.62 -10.35 -21.34
CA SER A 64 48.66 -11.37 -21.76
C SER A 64 48.85 -12.61 -20.88
N ILE A 65 47.76 -13.25 -20.42
CA ILE A 65 47.85 -14.44 -19.56
C ILE A 65 47.32 -15.65 -20.30
N ASP A 66 48.24 -16.49 -20.78
CA ASP A 66 47.95 -17.81 -21.31
C ASP A 66 47.92 -18.89 -20.20
N VAL A 67 47.75 -20.15 -20.60
CA VAL A 67 47.67 -21.28 -19.67
C VAL A 67 48.98 -21.47 -18.87
N ALA A 68 50.14 -21.18 -19.47
CA ALA A 68 51.45 -21.34 -18.84
C ALA A 68 51.74 -20.21 -17.84
N GLU A 69 51.37 -18.97 -18.18
CA GLU A 69 51.48 -17.79 -17.31
C GLU A 69 50.53 -17.89 -16.13
N ARG A 70 49.30 -18.40 -16.35
CA ARG A 70 48.37 -18.71 -15.26
C ARG A 70 48.95 -19.75 -14.30
N ALA A 71 49.51 -20.86 -14.81
CA ALA A 71 50.14 -21.88 -13.98
C ALA A 71 51.39 -21.37 -13.23
N ALA A 72 52.11 -20.39 -13.77
CA ALA A 72 53.21 -19.72 -13.08
C ALA A 72 52.72 -18.84 -11.91
N LEU A 73 51.64 -18.07 -12.11
CA LEU A 73 51.03 -17.26 -11.05
C LEU A 73 50.57 -18.11 -9.85
N PHE A 74 49.88 -19.23 -10.09
CA PHE A 74 49.45 -20.12 -9.01
C PHE A 74 50.60 -20.80 -8.29
N ARG A 75 51.69 -21.17 -8.98
CA ARG A 75 52.90 -21.72 -8.35
C ARG A 75 53.61 -20.70 -7.47
N LEU A 76 53.80 -19.48 -7.97
CA LEU A 76 54.42 -18.39 -7.21
C LEU A 76 53.59 -18.03 -5.96
N ALA A 77 52.26 -18.00 -6.09
CA ALA A 77 51.39 -17.84 -4.94
C ALA A 77 51.56 -18.99 -3.94
N ALA A 78 51.59 -20.24 -4.39
CA ALA A 78 51.69 -21.42 -3.52
C ALA A 78 52.97 -21.47 -2.67
N GLU A 79 54.09 -20.97 -3.19
CA GLU A 79 55.39 -20.90 -2.50
C GLU A 79 55.50 -19.71 -1.54
N ALA A 80 54.62 -18.71 -1.64
CA ALA A 80 54.69 -17.50 -0.83
C ALA A 80 54.21 -17.70 0.61
N ASP A 81 54.91 -17.07 1.55
CA ASP A 81 54.48 -16.96 2.95
C ASP A 81 53.44 -15.85 3.14
N ARG A 82 52.83 -15.78 4.33
CA ARG A 82 51.77 -14.81 4.64
C ARG A 82 52.16 -13.36 4.35
N ARG A 83 53.36 -12.95 4.75
CA ARG A 83 53.83 -11.56 4.59
C ARG A 83 54.03 -11.23 3.11
N THR A 84 54.54 -12.18 2.34
CA THR A 84 54.71 -12.06 0.90
C THR A 84 53.36 -11.97 0.19
N LEU A 85 52.38 -12.80 0.60
CA LEU A 85 51.02 -12.77 0.05
C LEU A 85 50.33 -11.41 0.29
N GLU A 86 50.42 -10.85 1.49
CA GLU A 86 49.86 -9.52 1.80
C GLU A 86 50.50 -8.42 0.94
N ALA A 87 51.82 -8.42 0.82
CA ALA A 87 52.56 -7.44 0.04
C ALA A 87 52.22 -7.51 -1.45
N LEU A 88 52.13 -8.71 -2.03
CA LEU A 88 51.76 -8.91 -3.42
C LEU A 88 50.29 -8.56 -3.68
N ALA A 89 49.38 -8.96 -2.78
CA ALA A 89 47.96 -8.66 -2.92
C ALA A 89 47.65 -7.16 -2.85
N ALA A 90 48.35 -6.40 -1.99
CA ALA A 90 48.22 -4.94 -1.94
C ALA A 90 48.69 -4.28 -3.26
N GLN A 91 49.79 -4.76 -3.84
CA GLN A 91 50.31 -4.24 -5.11
C GLN A 91 49.37 -4.56 -6.28
N VAL A 92 48.83 -5.79 -6.34
CA VAL A 92 47.89 -6.19 -7.38
C VAL A 92 46.54 -5.47 -7.23
N ALA A 93 46.05 -5.27 -6.01
CA ALA A 93 44.78 -4.60 -5.77
C ALA A 93 44.77 -3.16 -6.32
N ALA A 94 45.93 -2.48 -6.30
CA ALA A 94 46.14 -1.13 -6.82
C ALA A 94 46.19 -1.04 -8.36
N LEU A 95 46.24 -2.17 -9.08
CA LEU A 95 46.20 -2.17 -10.54
C LEU A 95 44.79 -1.84 -11.08
N PRO A 96 44.66 -1.36 -12.34
CA PRO A 96 43.37 -1.22 -13.01
C PRO A 96 42.62 -2.56 -13.10
N ASP A 97 41.28 -2.53 -13.26
CA ASP A 97 40.48 -3.75 -13.37
C ASP A 97 40.68 -4.47 -14.72
N ILE A 98 41.78 -5.20 -14.80
CA ILE A 98 42.16 -6.07 -15.93
C ILE A 98 42.05 -7.54 -15.52
N GLU A 99 41.91 -8.43 -16.51
CA GLU A 99 41.76 -9.87 -16.30
C GLU A 99 42.88 -10.46 -15.41
N GLY A 100 44.12 -10.02 -15.64
CA GLY A 100 45.27 -10.47 -14.85
C GLY A 100 45.24 -10.08 -13.39
N ARG A 101 44.73 -8.88 -13.08
CA ARG A 101 44.50 -8.45 -11.69
C ARG A 101 43.55 -9.41 -10.98
N ARG A 102 42.43 -9.77 -11.61
CA ARG A 102 41.41 -10.65 -11.00
C ARG A 102 41.98 -12.05 -10.75
N LEU A 103 42.66 -12.62 -11.75
CA LEU A 103 43.29 -13.94 -11.66
C LEU A 103 44.40 -14.00 -10.59
N ALA A 104 45.20 -12.94 -10.48
CA ALA A 104 46.27 -12.87 -9.49
C ALA A 104 45.73 -12.68 -8.07
N LEU A 105 44.72 -11.84 -7.88
CA LEU A 105 44.03 -11.73 -6.59
C LEU A 105 43.40 -13.07 -6.19
N GLU A 106 42.75 -13.77 -7.12
CA GLU A 106 42.22 -15.12 -6.87
C GLU A 106 43.32 -16.08 -6.39
N ALA A 107 44.42 -16.21 -7.12
CA ALA A 107 45.51 -17.11 -6.75
C ALA A 107 46.14 -16.78 -5.38
N LEU A 108 46.40 -15.49 -5.11
CA LEU A 108 46.99 -15.03 -3.85
C LEU A 108 46.05 -15.26 -2.67
N PHE A 109 44.78 -14.89 -2.80
CA PHE A 109 43.82 -15.01 -1.72
C PHE A 109 43.37 -16.45 -1.49
N THR A 110 43.35 -17.31 -2.52
CA THR A 110 43.18 -18.75 -2.35
C THR A 110 44.30 -19.32 -1.49
N ARG A 111 45.56 -19.05 -1.83
CA ARG A 111 46.69 -19.54 -1.01
C ARG A 111 46.67 -18.94 0.39
N TYR A 112 46.36 -17.66 0.52
CA TYR A 112 46.30 -17.01 1.82
C TYR A 112 45.22 -17.65 2.70
N ALA A 113 44.03 -17.93 2.15
CA ALA A 113 42.98 -18.64 2.88
C ALA A 113 43.37 -20.05 3.33
N GLU A 114 44.20 -20.74 2.54
CA GLU A 114 44.75 -22.04 2.93
C GLU A 114 45.75 -21.96 4.08
N LEU A 115 46.37 -20.81 4.32
CA LEU A 115 47.29 -20.62 5.44
C LEU A 115 46.56 -20.07 6.66
N ASP A 116 45.75 -19.03 6.47
CA ASP A 116 45.00 -18.34 7.52
C ASP A 116 43.78 -17.64 6.90
N ALA A 117 42.65 -18.35 6.85
CA ALA A 117 41.40 -17.84 6.29
C ALA A 117 40.82 -16.61 7.03
N PRO A 118 40.81 -16.53 8.38
CA PRO A 118 40.44 -15.31 9.09
C PRO A 118 41.28 -14.10 8.66
N ALA A 119 42.60 -14.25 8.60
CA ALA A 119 43.49 -13.16 8.23
C ALA A 119 43.32 -12.74 6.77
N ALA A 120 43.18 -13.69 5.86
CA ALA A 120 42.93 -13.43 4.45
C ALA A 120 41.63 -12.64 4.24
N ALA A 121 40.54 -13.03 4.92
CA ALA A 121 39.27 -12.32 4.87
C ALA A 121 39.35 -10.91 5.47
N ALA A 122 40.05 -10.74 6.59
CA ALA A 122 40.28 -9.43 7.20
C ALA A 122 41.08 -8.52 6.25
N PHE A 123 42.16 -9.03 5.67
CA PHE A 123 43.02 -8.29 4.76
C PHE A 123 42.31 -7.90 3.46
N ALA A 124 41.53 -8.81 2.87
CA ALA A 124 40.72 -8.51 1.69
C ALA A 124 39.77 -7.32 1.90
N ARG A 125 39.20 -7.17 3.12
CA ARG A 125 38.37 -6.00 3.47
C ARG A 125 39.18 -4.71 3.58
N THR A 126 40.42 -4.77 4.10
CA THR A 126 41.28 -3.58 4.16
C THR A 126 41.65 -3.04 2.78
N LEU A 127 41.63 -3.90 1.76
CA LEU A 127 41.85 -3.55 0.36
C LEU A 127 40.55 -3.14 -0.37
N ASP A 128 39.42 -3.02 0.34
CA ASP A 128 38.11 -2.66 -0.20
C ASP A 128 37.68 -3.55 -1.38
N LEU A 129 37.97 -4.85 -1.28
CA LEU A 129 37.57 -5.80 -2.31
C LEU A 129 36.06 -6.07 -2.26
N PRO A 130 35.40 -6.26 -3.42
CA PRO A 130 33.96 -6.50 -3.46
C PRO A 130 33.59 -7.79 -2.74
N VAL A 131 32.40 -7.83 -2.13
CA VAL A 131 31.89 -9.00 -1.37
C VAL A 131 31.91 -10.31 -2.17
N ALA A 132 31.84 -10.25 -3.50
CA ALA A 132 31.98 -11.42 -4.37
C ALA A 132 33.35 -12.11 -4.22
N ALA A 133 34.43 -11.36 -4.00
CA ALA A 133 35.77 -11.89 -3.75
C ALA A 133 35.91 -12.50 -2.35
N LEU A 134 35.08 -12.08 -1.39
CA LEU A 134 35.06 -12.62 -0.02
C LEU A 134 34.33 -13.97 0.08
N LYS A 135 33.40 -14.27 -0.82
CA LYS A 135 32.63 -15.54 -0.82
C LYS A 135 33.52 -16.79 -0.74
N PRO A 136 34.48 -17.03 -1.66
CA PRO A 136 35.32 -18.23 -1.61
C PRO A 136 36.21 -18.27 -0.34
N LEU A 137 36.59 -17.11 0.21
CA LEU A 137 37.36 -17.01 1.45
C LEU A 137 36.55 -17.50 2.65
N TYR A 138 35.33 -17.00 2.81
CA TYR A 138 34.43 -17.41 3.89
C TYR A 138 34.00 -18.87 3.78
N VAL A 139 33.74 -19.37 2.57
CA VAL A 139 33.45 -20.80 2.34
C VAL A 139 34.66 -21.66 2.72
N THR A 140 35.88 -21.27 2.32
CA THR A 140 37.11 -21.99 2.68
C THR A 140 37.36 -21.96 4.18
N TRP A 141 37.13 -20.81 4.83
CA TRP A 141 37.20 -20.66 6.27
C TRP A 141 36.22 -21.62 6.95
N ALA A 142 34.95 -21.61 6.57
CA ALA A 142 33.91 -22.41 7.20
C ALA A 142 34.13 -23.93 7.04
N ARG A 143 34.73 -24.38 5.92
CA ARG A 143 35.09 -25.80 5.72
C ARG A 143 36.11 -26.31 6.74
N ARG A 144 36.95 -25.43 7.27
CA ARG A 144 38.00 -25.76 8.25
C ARG A 144 37.60 -25.42 9.67
N ASP A 145 36.97 -24.26 9.86
CA ASP A 145 36.49 -23.72 11.12
C ASP A 145 35.19 -22.94 10.91
N ALA A 146 34.07 -23.66 10.96
CA ALA A 146 32.74 -23.09 10.86
C ALA A 146 32.44 -22.07 11.98
N ARG A 147 32.98 -22.25 13.19
CA ARG A 147 32.72 -21.35 14.32
C ARG A 147 33.42 -20.02 14.12
N GLY A 148 34.69 -20.03 13.70
CA GLY A 148 35.43 -18.83 13.34
C GLY A 148 34.77 -18.06 12.20
N ALA A 149 34.35 -18.75 11.14
CA ALA A 149 33.69 -18.09 10.00
C ALA A 149 32.35 -17.45 10.39
N LEU A 150 31.58 -18.08 11.27
CA LEU A 150 30.35 -17.53 11.84
C LEU A 150 30.62 -16.31 12.73
N ALA A 151 31.68 -16.35 13.57
CA ALA A 151 32.07 -15.20 14.37
C ALA A 151 32.48 -14.01 13.49
N GLY A 152 33.27 -14.26 12.43
CA GLY A 152 33.64 -13.23 11.45
C GLY A 152 32.44 -12.65 10.71
N LEU A 153 31.42 -13.47 10.42
CA LEU A 153 30.17 -13.01 9.80
C LEU A 153 29.42 -12.00 10.69
N GLY A 154 29.42 -12.21 12.01
CA GLY A 154 28.75 -11.34 12.98
C GLY A 154 29.35 -9.94 13.09
N GLU A 155 30.61 -9.77 12.69
CA GLU A 155 31.32 -8.48 12.67
C GLU A 155 31.04 -7.64 11.41
N LEU A 156 30.36 -8.20 10.42
CA LEU A 156 30.10 -7.52 9.15
C LEU A 156 28.85 -6.65 9.18
N ALA A 157 28.77 -5.73 8.22
CA ALA A 157 27.53 -5.00 7.97
C ALA A 157 26.45 -5.93 7.41
N ALA A 158 25.18 -5.63 7.70
CA ALA A 158 24.04 -6.50 7.36
C ALA A 158 24.00 -6.95 5.89
N ARG A 159 24.34 -6.05 4.94
CA ARG A 159 24.32 -6.36 3.50
C ARG A 159 25.39 -7.40 3.10
N GLU A 160 26.58 -7.30 3.71
CA GLU A 160 27.69 -8.22 3.48
C GLU A 160 27.44 -9.56 4.18
N ALA A 161 27.01 -9.50 5.44
CA ALA A 161 26.62 -10.67 6.23
C ALA A 161 25.50 -11.47 5.55
N MET A 162 24.51 -10.81 4.94
CA MET A 162 23.47 -11.47 4.14
C MET A 162 24.08 -12.28 2.99
N THR A 163 24.92 -11.62 2.18
CA THR A 163 25.49 -12.21 0.96
C THR A 163 26.43 -13.37 1.26
N LEU A 164 27.27 -13.22 2.29
CA LEU A 164 28.22 -14.25 2.70
C LEU A 164 27.54 -15.35 3.50
N GLY A 165 26.54 -15.02 4.31
CA GLY A 165 25.77 -15.98 5.07
C GLY A 165 25.04 -16.99 4.18
N VAL A 166 24.47 -16.55 3.06
CA VAL A 166 23.88 -17.44 2.05
C VAL A 166 24.94 -18.36 1.42
N ALA A 167 26.14 -17.84 1.12
CA ALA A 167 27.23 -18.66 0.58
C ALA A 167 27.73 -19.71 1.60
N LEU A 168 27.70 -19.39 2.90
CA LEU A 168 28.07 -20.33 3.95
C LEU A 168 27.10 -21.52 4.07
N LEU A 169 25.86 -21.40 3.61
CA LEU A 169 24.90 -22.51 3.59
C LEU A 169 25.36 -23.67 2.70
N ASP A 170 26.23 -23.42 1.70
CA ASP A 170 26.86 -24.48 0.90
C ASP A 170 27.74 -25.43 1.75
N VAL A 171 28.22 -24.93 2.90
CA VAL A 171 29.06 -25.70 3.83
C VAL A 171 28.25 -26.17 5.05
N LEU A 172 27.40 -25.29 5.58
CA LEU A 172 26.65 -25.52 6.82
C LEU A 172 25.37 -26.32 6.62
N GLY A 173 24.92 -26.48 5.37
CA GLY A 173 23.61 -27.01 4.99
C GLY A 173 22.59 -25.88 4.78
N ASN A 174 21.87 -25.91 3.66
CA ASN A 174 20.72 -25.02 3.43
C ASN A 174 19.42 -25.64 3.99
N ASP A 175 19.43 -25.86 5.30
CA ASP A 175 18.36 -26.38 6.15
C ASP A 175 18.14 -25.47 7.37
N ASP A 176 17.13 -25.77 8.19
CA ASP A 176 16.79 -24.97 9.37
C ASP A 176 17.95 -24.82 10.35
N LEU A 177 18.81 -25.84 10.45
CA LEU A 177 19.93 -25.85 11.37
C LEU A 177 21.06 -24.94 10.87
N GLY A 178 21.38 -24.99 9.58
CA GLY A 178 22.33 -24.08 8.95
C GLY A 178 21.86 -22.63 8.99
N ILE A 179 20.59 -22.38 8.70
CA ILE A 179 19.98 -21.05 8.78
C ILE A 179 20.01 -20.53 10.23
N ALA A 180 19.62 -21.35 11.21
CA ALA A 180 19.65 -20.96 12.63
C ALA A 180 21.07 -20.63 13.10
N ARG A 181 22.10 -21.35 12.64
CA ARG A 181 23.51 -21.06 12.95
C ARG A 181 23.94 -19.69 12.42
N ILE A 182 23.55 -19.34 11.20
CA ILE A 182 23.85 -18.04 10.60
C ILE A 182 23.15 -16.91 11.35
N LEU A 183 21.84 -17.03 11.58
CA LEU A 183 21.06 -16.00 12.27
C LEU A 183 21.48 -15.81 13.73
N SER A 184 21.92 -16.87 14.39
CA SER A 184 22.48 -16.78 15.75
C SER A 184 23.83 -16.05 15.77
N ALA A 185 24.64 -16.22 14.73
CA ALA A 185 25.95 -15.59 14.62
C ALA A 185 25.88 -14.14 14.16
N ALA A 186 24.87 -13.79 13.35
CA ALA A 186 24.63 -12.44 12.85
C ALA A 186 23.21 -11.95 13.22
N PRO A 187 22.96 -11.62 14.50
CA PRO A 187 21.62 -11.27 15.00
C PRO A 187 21.06 -9.94 14.46
N HIS A 188 21.90 -9.16 13.78
CA HIS A 188 21.51 -7.91 13.11
C HIS A 188 20.86 -8.14 11.74
N LEU A 189 20.87 -9.37 11.21
CA LEU A 189 20.19 -9.72 9.97
C LEU A 189 18.68 -9.82 10.21
N ASP A 190 17.88 -9.38 9.23
CA ASP A 190 16.45 -9.67 9.20
C ASP A 190 16.25 -11.19 9.00
N PRO A 191 15.68 -11.92 9.97
CA PRO A 191 15.53 -13.38 9.88
C PRO A 191 14.68 -13.81 8.68
N ASP A 192 13.64 -13.06 8.36
CA ASP A 192 12.74 -13.40 7.25
C ASP A 192 13.40 -13.08 5.91
N GLY A 193 14.04 -11.91 5.80
CA GLY A 193 14.83 -11.55 4.63
C GLY A 193 15.95 -12.54 4.31
N PHE A 194 16.63 -13.07 5.34
CA PHE A 194 17.67 -14.08 5.15
C PHE A 194 17.09 -15.42 4.65
N ARG A 195 15.97 -15.87 5.21
CA ARG A 195 15.29 -17.09 4.75
C ARG A 195 14.83 -16.98 3.30
N VAL A 196 14.39 -15.79 2.86
CA VAL A 196 14.08 -15.53 1.45
C VAL A 196 15.30 -15.72 0.55
N GLU A 197 16.45 -15.13 0.91
CA GLU A 197 17.66 -15.28 0.09
C GLU A 197 18.21 -16.72 0.11
N ALA A 198 18.10 -17.42 1.24
CA ALA A 198 18.46 -18.83 1.36
C ALA A 198 17.57 -19.72 0.46
N ALA A 199 16.25 -19.49 0.44
CA ALA A 199 15.32 -20.18 -0.44
C ALA A 199 15.61 -19.88 -1.92
N ALA A 200 15.88 -18.62 -2.27
CA ALA A 200 16.24 -18.24 -3.63
C ALA A 200 17.54 -18.90 -4.11
N ALA A 201 18.54 -19.03 -3.24
CA ALA A 201 19.77 -19.77 -3.56
C ALA A 201 19.51 -21.27 -3.78
N LYS A 202 18.56 -21.85 -3.04
CA LYS A 202 18.13 -23.25 -3.19
C LYS A 202 17.39 -23.50 -4.51
N ALA A 203 16.62 -22.51 -4.98
CA ALA A 203 15.71 -22.65 -6.11
C ALA A 203 16.41 -23.06 -7.42
N ALA A 204 17.67 -22.69 -7.64
CA ALA A 204 18.41 -23.10 -8.82
C ALA A 204 18.63 -24.63 -8.90
N GLN A 205 18.72 -25.29 -7.74
CA GLN A 205 18.99 -26.73 -7.63
C GLN A 205 17.74 -27.54 -7.28
N ASP A 206 16.84 -26.95 -6.52
CA ASP A 206 15.58 -27.56 -6.09
C ASP A 206 14.51 -26.48 -5.90
N PRO A 207 13.78 -26.11 -6.97
CA PRO A 207 12.69 -25.14 -6.91
C PRO A 207 11.55 -25.57 -5.96
N GLN A 208 11.30 -26.87 -5.83
CA GLN A 208 10.23 -27.39 -4.97
C GLN A 208 10.58 -27.20 -3.50
N ALA A 209 11.81 -27.53 -3.10
CA ALA A 209 12.26 -27.31 -1.74
C ALA A 209 12.42 -25.82 -1.41
N ALA A 210 12.75 -24.98 -2.38
CA ALA A 210 12.75 -23.53 -2.22
C ALA A 210 11.34 -22.98 -1.99
N LEU A 211 10.35 -23.45 -2.76
CA LEU A 211 8.96 -23.07 -2.59
C LEU A 211 8.43 -23.49 -1.22
N ALA A 212 8.71 -24.72 -0.78
CA ALA A 212 8.31 -25.20 0.55
C ALA A 212 8.82 -24.27 1.66
N ALA A 213 10.08 -23.86 1.59
CA ALA A 213 10.67 -22.92 2.56
C ALA A 213 10.00 -21.54 2.53
N LEU A 214 9.59 -21.03 1.36
CA LEU A 214 8.87 -19.76 1.27
C LEU A 214 7.44 -19.82 1.84
N LEU A 215 6.79 -20.99 1.77
CA LEU A 215 5.43 -21.16 2.29
C LEU A 215 5.37 -21.11 3.82
N GLU A 216 6.49 -21.37 4.50
CA GLU A 216 6.63 -21.25 5.95
C GLU A 216 6.74 -19.80 6.43
N LEU A 217 7.10 -18.86 5.55
CA LEU A 217 7.25 -17.44 5.88
C LEU A 217 5.92 -16.69 5.95
N PRO A 218 5.82 -15.57 6.69
CA PRO A 218 4.66 -14.68 6.65
C PRO A 218 4.32 -14.25 5.21
N ALA A 219 3.03 -14.18 4.88
CA ALA A 219 2.56 -13.98 3.51
C ALA A 219 3.11 -12.69 2.86
N GLU A 220 3.19 -11.60 3.63
CA GLU A 220 3.72 -10.31 3.18
C GLU A 220 5.19 -10.38 2.75
N LYS A 221 5.96 -11.30 3.34
CA LYS A 221 7.40 -11.47 3.08
C LYS A 221 7.67 -12.41 1.91
N ALA A 222 6.83 -13.44 1.73
CA ALA A 222 7.00 -14.44 0.69
C ALA A 222 6.63 -13.92 -0.72
N ALA A 223 5.71 -12.95 -0.83
CA ALA A 223 5.14 -12.52 -2.11
C ALA A 223 6.19 -12.07 -3.15
N ALA A 224 7.18 -11.27 -2.73
CA ALA A 224 8.25 -10.81 -3.63
C ALA A 224 9.24 -11.94 -4.03
N ALA A 225 9.35 -12.97 -3.19
CA ALA A 225 10.23 -14.10 -3.43
C ALA A 225 9.66 -15.11 -4.44
N PHE A 226 8.32 -15.21 -4.54
CA PHE A 226 7.66 -16.08 -5.51
C PHE A 226 8.04 -15.77 -6.95
N GLU A 227 8.25 -14.50 -7.32
CA GLU A 227 8.68 -14.14 -8.68
C GLU A 227 10.03 -14.76 -9.04
N ARG A 228 11.02 -14.68 -8.13
CA ARG A 228 12.37 -15.23 -8.37
C ARG A 228 12.34 -16.75 -8.46
N VAL A 229 11.60 -17.41 -7.56
CA VAL A 229 11.49 -18.87 -7.58
C VAL A 229 10.70 -19.33 -8.81
N ALA A 230 9.62 -18.65 -9.18
CA ALA A 230 8.81 -18.99 -10.34
C ALA A 230 9.62 -18.99 -11.64
N VAL A 231 10.49 -18.00 -11.86
CA VAL A 231 11.38 -17.98 -13.03
C VAL A 231 12.25 -19.24 -13.09
N LEU A 232 12.97 -19.54 -12.00
CA LEU A 232 13.84 -20.72 -11.94
C LEU A 232 13.07 -22.05 -12.01
N PHE A 233 11.85 -22.07 -11.47
CA PHE A 233 10.97 -23.25 -11.52
C PHE A 233 10.52 -23.49 -12.96
N VAL A 234 9.99 -22.47 -13.64
CA VAL A 234 9.52 -22.57 -15.03
C VAL A 234 10.66 -22.89 -16.00
N GLU A 235 11.82 -22.25 -15.85
CA GLU A 235 13.01 -22.54 -16.67
C GLU A 235 13.43 -24.02 -16.62
N ARG A 236 13.15 -24.68 -15.50
CA ARG A 236 13.58 -26.07 -15.26
C ARG A 236 12.47 -27.09 -15.52
N ASP A 237 11.27 -26.83 -15.02
CA ASP A 237 10.13 -27.74 -15.05
C ASP A 237 8.82 -26.96 -14.84
N VAL A 238 8.24 -26.49 -15.94
CA VAL A 238 6.97 -25.76 -15.92
C VAL A 238 5.79 -26.61 -15.46
N HIS A 239 5.76 -27.91 -15.79
CA HIS A 239 4.68 -28.80 -15.35
C HIS A 239 4.77 -29.08 -13.85
N GLY A 240 5.99 -29.22 -13.31
CA GLY A 240 6.23 -29.26 -11.87
C GLY A 240 5.80 -27.98 -11.17
N ALA A 241 6.02 -26.80 -11.78
CA ALA A 241 5.56 -25.52 -11.24
C ALA A 241 4.02 -25.44 -11.18
N ILE A 242 3.31 -25.93 -12.22
CA ILE A 242 1.85 -26.01 -12.22
C ILE A 242 1.34 -26.96 -11.14
N ALA A 243 1.90 -28.17 -11.05
CA ALA A 243 1.53 -29.13 -10.00
C ALA A 243 1.77 -28.58 -8.58
N ALA A 244 2.83 -27.78 -8.40
CA ALA A 244 3.14 -27.14 -7.13
C ALA A 244 2.11 -26.08 -6.73
N ILE A 245 1.50 -25.37 -7.69
CA ILE A 245 0.39 -24.45 -7.41
C ILE A 245 -0.79 -25.21 -6.80
N ASP A 246 -1.19 -26.32 -7.42
CA ASP A 246 -2.38 -27.08 -6.99
C ASP A 246 -2.19 -27.77 -5.63
N ALA A 247 -0.94 -28.03 -5.24
CA ALA A 247 -0.58 -28.56 -3.93
C ALA A 247 -0.70 -27.55 -2.77
N ILE A 248 -0.84 -26.24 -3.06
CA ILE A 248 -0.93 -25.21 -2.02
C ILE A 248 -2.37 -25.12 -1.50
N ALA A 249 -2.55 -25.33 -0.19
CA ALA A 249 -3.87 -25.28 0.46
C ALA A 249 -4.43 -23.85 0.60
N ASP A 250 -3.59 -22.86 0.90
CA ASP A 250 -4.01 -21.46 1.09
C ASP A 250 -4.28 -20.76 -0.25
N ASP A 251 -5.52 -20.31 -0.48
CA ASP A 251 -5.95 -19.74 -1.76
C ASP A 251 -5.20 -18.46 -2.14
N ASN A 252 -4.85 -17.61 -1.16
CA ASN A 252 -4.12 -16.37 -1.42
C ASN A 252 -2.70 -16.67 -1.92
N ARG A 253 -1.97 -17.55 -1.22
CA ARG A 253 -0.64 -18.00 -1.64
C ARG A 253 -0.68 -18.76 -2.96
N ARG A 254 -1.67 -19.62 -3.16
CA ARG A 254 -1.89 -20.33 -4.44
C ARG A 254 -2.00 -19.33 -5.58
N ASN A 255 -2.83 -18.30 -5.42
CA ASN A 255 -3.03 -17.27 -6.44
C ASN A 255 -1.80 -16.39 -6.67
N GLN A 256 -1.03 -16.08 -5.62
CA GLN A 256 0.24 -15.34 -5.75
C GLN A 256 1.29 -16.13 -6.54
N LEU A 257 1.49 -17.41 -6.22
CA LEU A 257 2.41 -18.26 -6.97
C LEU A 257 1.91 -18.47 -8.41
N ARG A 258 0.62 -18.74 -8.60
CA ARG A 258 0.00 -18.88 -9.93
C ARG A 258 0.31 -17.66 -10.79
N ALA A 259 0.09 -16.45 -10.26
CA ALA A 259 0.43 -15.20 -10.95
C ALA A 259 1.91 -15.10 -11.33
N ALA A 260 2.81 -15.44 -10.41
CA ALA A 260 4.26 -15.40 -10.65
C ALA A 260 4.71 -16.41 -11.72
N VAL A 261 4.18 -17.64 -11.66
CA VAL A 261 4.45 -18.70 -12.65
C VAL A 261 3.95 -18.31 -14.03
N MET A 262 2.73 -17.80 -14.15
CA MET A 262 2.20 -17.36 -15.46
C MET A 262 3.05 -16.23 -16.04
N ARG A 263 3.45 -15.24 -15.24
CA ARG A 263 4.34 -14.15 -15.70
C ARG A 263 5.73 -14.63 -16.09
N ALA A 264 6.30 -15.56 -15.33
CA ALA A 264 7.58 -16.19 -15.67
C ALA A 264 7.47 -16.95 -17.00
N TRP A 265 6.41 -17.74 -17.18
CA TRP A 265 6.17 -18.50 -18.39
C TRP A 265 5.96 -17.59 -19.60
N ALA A 266 5.14 -16.53 -19.49
CA ALA A 266 4.95 -15.57 -20.58
C ALA A 266 6.26 -14.91 -21.05
N ARG A 267 7.24 -14.71 -20.15
CA ARG A 267 8.55 -14.14 -20.49
C ARG A 267 9.50 -15.14 -21.12
N LEU A 268 9.41 -16.40 -20.74
CA LEU A 268 10.34 -17.46 -21.17
C LEU A 268 9.87 -18.16 -22.45
N ASP A 269 8.57 -18.46 -22.53
CA ASP A 269 7.94 -19.19 -23.63
C ASP A 269 6.45 -18.81 -23.74
N PRO A 270 6.12 -17.67 -24.39
CA PRO A 270 4.75 -17.19 -24.52
C PRO A 270 3.86 -18.09 -25.38
N ASP A 271 4.42 -18.76 -26.40
CA ASP A 271 3.66 -19.68 -27.27
C ASP A 271 3.19 -20.89 -26.46
N ALA A 272 4.08 -21.53 -25.68
CA ALA A 272 3.70 -22.67 -24.85
C ALA A 272 2.69 -22.31 -23.74
N LEU A 273 2.76 -21.10 -23.19
CA LEU A 273 1.76 -20.60 -22.25
C LEU A 273 0.38 -20.48 -22.91
N VAL A 274 0.33 -19.94 -24.13
CA VAL A 274 -0.91 -19.78 -24.89
C VAL A 274 -1.54 -21.13 -25.17
N ASP A 275 -0.77 -22.08 -25.70
CA ASP A 275 -1.24 -23.44 -26.00
C ASP A 275 -1.83 -24.10 -24.74
N TYR A 276 -1.12 -24.00 -23.62
CA TYR A 276 -1.60 -24.50 -22.33
C TYR A 276 -2.96 -23.90 -21.93
N ILE A 277 -3.13 -22.58 -22.01
CA ILE A 277 -4.37 -21.89 -21.60
C ILE A 277 -5.55 -22.23 -22.52
N VAL A 278 -5.30 -22.39 -23.82
CA VAL A 278 -6.32 -22.81 -24.80
C VAL A 278 -6.84 -24.21 -24.46
N ASP A 279 -5.95 -25.13 -24.11
CA ASP A 279 -6.28 -26.54 -23.82
C ASP A 279 -7.00 -26.77 -22.48
N LEU A 280 -7.00 -25.80 -21.57
CA LEU A 280 -7.68 -25.92 -20.27
C LEU A 280 -9.21 -26.01 -20.40
N ASP A 281 -9.87 -26.71 -19.48
CA ASP A 281 -11.32 -26.61 -19.34
C ASP A 281 -11.75 -25.19 -18.87
N PRO A 282 -13.02 -24.80 -19.02
CA PRO A 282 -13.47 -23.45 -18.69
C PRO A 282 -13.21 -23.01 -17.24
N GLN A 283 -13.27 -23.93 -16.27
CA GLN A 283 -13.04 -23.61 -14.86
C GLN A 283 -11.56 -23.38 -14.61
N ALA A 284 -10.71 -24.34 -15.00
CA ALA A 284 -9.26 -24.22 -14.85
C ALA A 284 -8.70 -23.00 -15.60
N ARG A 285 -9.27 -22.70 -16.77
CA ARG A 285 -8.93 -21.50 -17.53
C ARG A 285 -9.28 -20.22 -16.79
N GLY A 286 -10.46 -20.14 -16.18
CA GLY A 286 -10.87 -19.00 -15.35
C GLY A 286 -9.93 -18.76 -14.17
N GLU A 287 -9.49 -19.83 -13.51
CA GLU A 287 -8.51 -19.74 -12.41
C GLU A 287 -7.12 -19.28 -12.90
N ALA A 288 -6.67 -19.82 -14.04
CA ALA A 288 -5.41 -19.42 -14.66
C ALA A 288 -5.42 -17.95 -15.11
N LEU A 289 -6.54 -17.48 -15.66
CA LEU A 289 -6.76 -16.11 -16.14
C LEU A 289 -7.30 -15.16 -15.06
N GLY A 290 -7.15 -15.49 -13.78
CA GLY A 290 -7.39 -14.51 -12.71
C GLY A 290 -6.51 -13.25 -12.84
N VAL A 291 -6.64 -12.31 -11.89
CA VAL A 291 -5.97 -10.99 -11.92
C VAL A 291 -4.47 -11.07 -12.27
N GLY A 292 -3.75 -12.06 -11.72
CA GLY A 292 -2.33 -12.24 -11.97
C GLY A 292 -2.00 -12.88 -13.33
N GLY A 293 -2.85 -13.76 -13.85
CA GLY A 293 -2.66 -14.40 -15.15
C GLY A 293 -2.90 -13.44 -16.31
N LEU A 294 -3.90 -12.56 -16.21
CA LEU A 294 -4.13 -11.53 -17.25
C LEU A 294 -2.95 -10.57 -17.40
N GLN A 295 -2.23 -10.29 -16.31
CA GLN A 295 -1.00 -9.49 -16.38
C GLN A 295 0.11 -10.21 -17.14
N ALA A 296 0.16 -11.54 -17.10
CA ALA A 296 1.12 -12.32 -17.89
C ALA A 296 0.82 -12.20 -19.39
N PHE A 297 -0.46 -12.17 -19.77
CA PHE A 297 -0.86 -11.98 -21.18
C PHE A 297 -0.51 -10.61 -21.75
N ALA A 298 -0.35 -9.59 -20.91
CA ALA A 298 0.19 -8.30 -21.35
C ALA A 298 1.68 -8.36 -21.73
N LEU A 299 2.39 -9.46 -21.42
CA LEU A 299 3.78 -9.73 -21.81
C LEU A 299 3.88 -10.61 -23.07
N VAL A 300 2.76 -11.20 -23.48
CA VAL A 300 2.67 -12.01 -24.70
C VAL A 300 2.53 -11.07 -25.90
N ASP A 301 3.08 -11.47 -27.06
CA ASP A 301 2.88 -10.75 -28.31
C ASP A 301 1.37 -10.48 -28.54
N PRO A 302 0.95 -9.22 -28.75
CA PRO A 302 -0.46 -8.89 -28.80
C PRO A 302 -1.22 -9.62 -29.90
N LYS A 303 -0.59 -9.92 -31.04
CA LYS A 303 -1.24 -10.63 -32.16
C LYS A 303 -1.41 -12.11 -31.84
N LEU A 304 -0.43 -12.72 -31.18
CA LEU A 304 -0.55 -14.08 -30.65
C LEU A 304 -1.69 -14.18 -29.63
N ALA A 305 -1.72 -13.26 -28.65
CA ALA A 305 -2.77 -13.25 -27.63
C ALA A 305 -4.17 -12.99 -28.20
N LEU A 306 -4.30 -12.15 -29.24
CA LEU A 306 -5.56 -11.92 -29.94
C LEU A 306 -6.07 -13.17 -30.65
N ARG A 307 -5.20 -13.92 -31.34
CA ARG A 307 -5.58 -15.20 -31.97
C ARG A 307 -6.06 -16.21 -30.93
N ALA A 308 -5.33 -16.34 -29.82
CA ALA A 308 -5.72 -17.23 -28.73
C ALA A 308 -7.08 -16.85 -28.11
N ALA A 309 -7.37 -15.55 -28.00
CA ALA A 309 -8.63 -15.05 -27.47
C ALA A 309 -9.84 -15.39 -28.36
N ASP A 310 -9.64 -15.61 -29.67
CA ASP A 310 -10.71 -16.02 -30.58
C ASP A 310 -11.06 -17.52 -30.47
N GLU A 311 -10.11 -18.33 -29.99
CA GLU A 311 -10.30 -19.76 -29.73
C GLU A 311 -11.01 -20.03 -28.39
N ILE A 312 -11.02 -19.04 -27.49
CA ILE A 312 -11.57 -19.16 -26.14
C ILE A 312 -12.94 -18.46 -26.06
N PRO A 313 -14.05 -19.20 -25.92
CA PRO A 313 -15.37 -18.58 -25.79
C PRO A 313 -15.61 -17.99 -24.40
N GLY A 314 -16.52 -17.02 -24.31
CA GLY A 314 -16.99 -16.45 -23.05
C GLY A 314 -16.06 -15.40 -22.44
N GLU A 315 -16.15 -15.23 -21.11
CA GLU A 315 -15.47 -14.14 -20.38
C GLU A 315 -13.94 -14.23 -20.46
N ALA A 316 -13.38 -15.44 -20.43
CA ALA A 316 -11.94 -15.67 -20.52
C ALA A 316 -11.33 -15.09 -21.81
N GLY A 317 -11.93 -15.38 -22.97
CA GLY A 317 -11.49 -14.83 -24.25
C GLY A 317 -11.64 -13.30 -24.32
N LEU A 318 -12.75 -12.76 -23.79
CA LEU A 318 -12.96 -11.32 -23.70
C LEU A 318 -11.87 -10.61 -22.87
N MET A 319 -11.48 -11.21 -21.74
CA MET A 319 -10.42 -10.66 -20.88
C MET A 319 -9.06 -10.71 -21.56
N MET A 320 -8.72 -11.82 -22.23
CA MET A 320 -7.48 -11.96 -23.00
C MET A 320 -7.40 -10.98 -24.16
N ARG A 321 -8.49 -10.84 -24.94
CA ARG A 321 -8.59 -9.86 -26.03
C ARG A 321 -8.38 -8.44 -25.51
N SER A 322 -8.99 -8.11 -24.37
CA SER A 322 -8.83 -6.80 -23.73
C SER A 322 -7.38 -6.53 -23.33
N ALA A 323 -6.71 -7.49 -22.69
CA ALA A 323 -5.31 -7.35 -22.30
C ALA A 323 -4.38 -7.21 -23.51
N ALA A 324 -4.60 -8.01 -24.55
CA ALA A 324 -3.84 -7.96 -25.78
C ALA A 324 -4.01 -6.62 -26.51
N LEU A 325 -5.24 -6.12 -26.64
CA LEU A 325 -5.51 -4.83 -27.28
C LEU A 325 -4.99 -3.65 -26.46
N MET A 326 -4.98 -3.73 -25.13
CA MET A 326 -4.31 -2.74 -24.29
C MET A 326 -2.81 -2.71 -24.54
N SER A 327 -2.18 -3.87 -24.71
CA SER A 327 -0.75 -3.92 -25.02
C SER A 327 -0.48 -3.39 -26.43
N LEU A 328 -1.25 -3.84 -27.42
CA LEU A 328 -1.15 -3.35 -28.80
C LEU A 328 -1.38 -1.85 -28.90
N ALA A 329 -2.36 -1.30 -28.18
CA ALA A 329 -2.67 0.13 -28.24
C ALA A 329 -1.52 1.02 -27.75
N ARG A 330 -0.73 0.53 -26.78
CA ARG A 330 0.45 1.25 -26.27
C ARG A 330 1.62 1.22 -27.26
N GLU A 331 1.72 0.18 -28.08
CA GLU A 331 2.79 0.02 -29.08
C GLU A 331 2.41 0.65 -30.42
N ASP A 332 1.21 0.37 -30.90
CA ASP A 332 0.63 0.83 -32.16
C ASP A 332 -0.90 1.00 -32.01
N PRO A 333 -1.36 2.22 -31.65
CA PRO A 333 -2.79 2.47 -31.48
C PRO A 333 -3.58 2.32 -32.78
N LEU A 334 -2.97 2.54 -33.95
CA LEU A 334 -3.66 2.37 -35.23
C LEU A 334 -3.89 0.89 -35.55
N ALA A 335 -2.93 0.02 -35.26
CA ALA A 335 -3.11 -1.42 -35.38
C ALA A 335 -4.22 -1.93 -34.44
N ALA A 336 -4.27 -1.43 -33.21
CA ALA A 336 -5.34 -1.75 -32.27
C ALA A 336 -6.71 -1.27 -32.76
N LEU A 337 -6.80 -0.05 -33.32
CA LEU A 337 -8.03 0.48 -33.91
C LEU A 337 -8.52 -0.37 -35.08
N ASN A 338 -7.63 -0.72 -36.01
CA ASN A 338 -7.96 -1.56 -37.16
C ASN A 338 -8.56 -2.91 -36.71
N PHE A 339 -8.03 -3.51 -35.65
CA PHE A 339 -8.60 -4.72 -35.07
C PHE A 339 -9.98 -4.48 -34.47
N VAL A 340 -10.15 -3.45 -33.64
CA VAL A 340 -11.44 -3.13 -32.99
C VAL A 340 -12.53 -2.80 -34.00
N GLU A 341 -12.18 -2.24 -35.15
CA GLU A 341 -13.14 -1.98 -36.23
C GLU A 341 -13.71 -3.26 -36.85
N THR A 342 -12.99 -4.38 -36.79
CA THR A 342 -13.50 -5.70 -37.22
C THR A 342 -14.48 -6.32 -36.24
N LEU A 343 -14.51 -5.84 -34.98
CA LEU A 343 -15.46 -6.33 -33.99
C LEU A 343 -16.88 -5.86 -34.34
N PRO A 344 -17.90 -6.71 -34.13
CA PRO A 344 -19.30 -6.30 -34.23
C PRO A 344 -19.60 -5.09 -33.35
N ALA A 345 -20.48 -4.21 -33.80
CA ALA A 345 -20.94 -3.09 -32.99
C ALA A 345 -21.60 -3.61 -31.70
N GLY A 346 -21.22 -3.05 -30.56
CA GLY A 346 -21.71 -3.48 -29.25
C GLY A 346 -20.79 -3.04 -28.10
N VAL A 347 -21.14 -3.46 -26.89
CA VAL A 347 -20.49 -3.03 -25.64
C VAL A 347 -18.99 -3.34 -25.63
N GLU A 348 -18.57 -4.48 -26.20
CA GLU A 348 -17.17 -4.87 -26.27
C GLU A 348 -16.35 -3.91 -27.13
N ARG A 349 -16.82 -3.61 -28.34
CA ARG A 349 -16.19 -2.64 -29.24
C ARG A 349 -16.09 -1.27 -28.58
N ASP A 350 -17.17 -0.78 -28.00
CA ASP A 350 -17.22 0.54 -27.36
C ASP A 350 -16.23 0.65 -26.19
N ARG A 351 -16.15 -0.39 -25.35
CA ARG A 351 -15.18 -0.47 -24.25
C ARG A 351 -13.74 -0.44 -24.77
N MET A 352 -13.47 -1.08 -25.90
CA MET A 352 -12.14 -1.13 -26.48
C MET A 352 -11.74 0.20 -27.14
N LEU A 353 -12.67 0.85 -27.84
CA LEU A 353 -12.47 2.21 -28.39
C LEU A 353 -12.08 3.19 -27.28
N HIS A 354 -12.75 3.13 -26.12
CA HIS A 354 -12.43 3.95 -24.96
C HIS A 354 -11.00 3.71 -24.46
N THR A 355 -10.55 2.44 -24.45
CA THR A 355 -9.21 2.07 -23.97
C THR A 355 -8.11 2.51 -24.93
N ILE A 356 -8.34 2.34 -26.24
CA ILE A 356 -7.37 2.73 -27.27
C ILE A 356 -7.25 4.25 -27.36
N ALA A 357 -8.34 4.98 -27.15
CA ALA A 357 -8.37 6.44 -27.24
C ALA A 357 -7.31 7.13 -26.37
N GLU A 358 -7.07 6.63 -25.15
CA GLU A 358 -6.04 7.19 -24.28
C GLU A 358 -4.64 6.98 -24.86
N SER A 359 -4.31 5.75 -25.29
CA SER A 359 -3.00 5.46 -25.89
C SER A 359 -2.82 6.20 -27.23
N TYR A 360 -3.89 6.34 -28.01
CA TYR A 360 -3.85 7.09 -29.26
C TYR A 360 -3.62 8.58 -29.00
N GLY A 361 -4.26 9.15 -27.98
CA GLY A 361 -4.03 10.53 -27.56
C GLY A 361 -2.59 10.80 -27.10
N GLU A 362 -1.94 9.81 -26.47
CA GLU A 362 -0.52 9.89 -26.10
C GLU A 362 0.39 9.84 -27.35
N ALA A 363 0.07 9.00 -28.33
CA ALA A 363 0.90 8.78 -29.52
C ALA A 363 0.75 9.88 -30.59
N ASP A 364 -0.48 10.26 -30.94
CA ASP A 364 -0.79 11.32 -31.90
C ASP A 364 -2.01 12.14 -31.43
N PRO A 365 -1.76 13.22 -30.67
CA PRO A 365 -2.81 14.09 -30.17
C PRO A 365 -3.77 14.64 -31.23
N ALA A 366 -3.27 14.95 -32.42
CA ALA A 366 -4.05 15.61 -33.46
C ALA A 366 -5.03 14.61 -34.10
N ALA A 367 -4.49 13.47 -34.50
CA ALA A 367 -5.25 12.42 -35.16
C ALA A 367 -6.23 11.76 -34.20
N ALA A 368 -5.83 11.51 -32.95
CA ALA A 368 -6.69 10.95 -31.92
C ALA A 368 -7.90 11.84 -31.61
N LEU A 369 -7.71 13.16 -31.53
CA LEU A 369 -8.82 14.07 -31.31
C LEU A 369 -9.78 14.08 -32.49
N ALA A 370 -9.27 14.23 -33.71
CA ALA A 370 -10.10 14.24 -34.92
C ALA A 370 -10.92 12.95 -35.05
N TRP A 371 -10.28 11.81 -34.79
CA TRP A 371 -10.93 10.50 -34.74
C TRP A 371 -12.00 10.42 -33.65
N ALA A 372 -11.69 10.80 -32.41
CA ALA A 372 -12.62 10.73 -31.29
C ALA A 372 -13.84 11.65 -31.46
N GLN A 373 -13.63 12.83 -32.06
CA GLN A 373 -14.71 13.75 -32.43
C GLN A 373 -15.57 13.19 -33.57
N GLY A 374 -14.95 12.56 -34.57
CA GLY A 374 -15.65 11.92 -35.69
C GLY A 374 -16.56 10.77 -35.24
N LEU A 375 -16.18 10.04 -34.20
CA LEU A 375 -17.01 8.99 -33.61
C LEU A 375 -18.24 9.53 -32.84
N GLY A 376 -18.14 10.73 -32.28
CA GLY A 376 -19.23 11.33 -31.50
C GLY A 376 -19.53 10.64 -30.17
N ILE A 377 -18.64 9.75 -29.68
CA ILE A 377 -18.81 9.01 -28.43
C ILE A 377 -18.14 9.79 -27.29
N PRO A 378 -18.88 10.33 -26.29
CA PRO A 378 -18.31 11.20 -25.25
C PRO A 378 -17.17 10.56 -24.45
N GLY A 379 -17.28 9.25 -24.16
CA GLY A 379 -16.24 8.52 -23.42
C GLY A 379 -14.93 8.41 -24.20
N VAL A 380 -14.98 8.23 -25.51
CA VAL A 380 -13.79 8.14 -26.37
C VAL A 380 -13.11 9.50 -26.45
N LEU A 381 -13.86 10.59 -26.64
CA LEU A 381 -13.32 11.95 -26.62
C LEU A 381 -12.63 12.28 -25.28
N GLN A 382 -13.26 11.89 -24.17
CA GLN A 382 -12.67 12.07 -22.84
C GLN A 382 -11.31 11.38 -22.72
N GLN A 383 -11.21 10.11 -23.13
CA GLN A 383 -9.97 9.35 -23.02
C GLN A 383 -8.89 9.86 -23.97
N ALA A 384 -9.25 10.27 -25.18
CA ALA A 384 -8.30 10.92 -26.08
C ALA A 384 -7.71 12.18 -25.45
N VAL A 385 -8.54 13.07 -24.89
CA VAL A 385 -8.07 14.27 -24.19
C VAL A 385 -7.18 13.94 -22.99
N PHE A 386 -7.48 12.86 -22.28
CA PHE A 386 -6.68 12.35 -21.16
C PHE A 386 -5.30 11.86 -21.58
N GLY A 387 -5.19 11.16 -22.70
CA GLY A 387 -3.92 10.77 -23.30
C GLY A 387 -3.11 11.99 -23.76
N ILE A 388 -3.78 12.93 -24.43
CA ILE A 388 -3.15 14.20 -24.87
C ILE A 388 -2.59 14.96 -23.67
N ALA A 389 -3.36 15.06 -22.57
CA ALA A 389 -2.93 15.79 -21.38
C ALA A 389 -1.64 15.23 -20.75
N ARG A 390 -1.31 13.95 -20.97
CA ARG A 390 -0.08 13.33 -20.46
C ARG A 390 1.17 13.76 -21.21
N VAL A 391 1.04 14.06 -22.50
CA VAL A 391 2.18 14.43 -23.37
C VAL A 391 2.23 15.92 -23.67
N ASP A 392 1.07 16.57 -23.77
CA ASP A 392 0.90 17.99 -24.11
C ASP A 392 -0.37 18.55 -23.43
N ALA A 393 -0.23 18.88 -22.14
CA ALA A 393 -1.29 19.46 -21.33
C ALA A 393 -1.82 20.81 -21.88
N ALA A 394 -0.94 21.65 -22.43
CA ALA A 394 -1.32 22.94 -22.98
C ALA A 394 -2.28 22.77 -24.17
N ARG A 395 -1.92 21.86 -25.09
CA ARG A 395 -2.79 21.50 -26.20
C ARG A 395 -4.08 20.84 -25.73
N ALA A 396 -4.04 19.94 -24.75
CA ALA A 396 -5.26 19.34 -24.19
C ALA A 396 -6.22 20.43 -23.66
N ILE A 397 -5.68 21.42 -22.94
CA ILE A 397 -6.44 22.57 -22.45
C ILE A 397 -7.04 23.35 -23.63
N ASP A 398 -6.24 23.75 -24.61
CA ASP A 398 -6.72 24.49 -25.78
C ASP A 398 -7.88 23.78 -26.49
N LEU A 399 -7.75 22.47 -26.70
CA LEU A 399 -8.76 21.64 -27.32
C LEU A 399 -10.05 21.57 -26.49
N VAL A 400 -9.96 21.48 -25.17
CA VAL A 400 -11.13 21.52 -24.29
C VAL A 400 -11.92 22.83 -24.48
N PHE A 401 -11.24 23.95 -24.70
CA PHE A 401 -11.87 25.23 -25.00
C PHE A 401 -12.43 25.37 -26.42
N THR A 402 -12.16 24.44 -27.34
CA THR A 402 -12.85 24.39 -28.64
C THR A 402 -14.17 23.61 -28.60
N LEU A 403 -14.41 22.85 -27.53
CA LEU A 403 -15.61 22.02 -27.39
C LEU A 403 -16.85 22.83 -26.98
N PRO A 404 -18.07 22.31 -27.26
CA PRO A 404 -19.31 22.83 -26.73
C PRO A 404 -19.30 22.90 -25.20
N THR A 405 -19.96 23.90 -24.61
CA THR A 405 -19.90 24.22 -23.17
C THR A 405 -20.14 23.02 -22.26
N ALA A 406 -21.16 22.19 -22.55
CA ALA A 406 -21.47 21.03 -21.72
C ALA A 406 -20.32 19.99 -21.68
N ASN A 407 -19.66 19.75 -22.82
CA ASN A 407 -18.52 18.83 -22.90
C ASN A 407 -17.27 19.46 -22.27
N ARG A 408 -17.06 20.76 -22.49
CA ARG A 408 -15.97 21.53 -21.90
C ARG A 408 -16.00 21.47 -20.38
N GLU A 409 -17.10 21.86 -19.75
CA GLU A 409 -17.22 21.88 -18.28
C GLU A 409 -16.98 20.51 -17.66
N ASN A 410 -17.50 19.45 -18.29
CA ASN A 410 -17.27 18.09 -17.84
C ASN A 410 -15.79 17.70 -17.91
N LEU A 411 -15.12 17.97 -19.03
CA LEU A 411 -13.71 17.61 -19.22
C LEU A 411 -12.77 18.43 -18.33
N LEU A 412 -13.02 19.73 -18.16
CA LEU A 412 -12.28 20.59 -17.23
C LEU A 412 -12.31 20.00 -15.82
N ARG A 413 -13.52 19.65 -15.34
CA ARG A 413 -13.70 19.03 -14.03
C ARG A 413 -12.92 17.71 -13.92
N LEU A 414 -12.97 16.89 -14.97
CA LEU A 414 -12.34 15.57 -14.99
C LEU A 414 -10.81 15.62 -15.04
N LEU A 415 -10.23 16.59 -15.74
CA LEU A 415 -8.77 16.79 -15.77
C LEU A 415 -8.24 17.08 -14.36
N VAL A 416 -8.91 17.97 -13.61
CA VAL A 416 -8.56 18.30 -12.22
C VAL A 416 -8.87 17.14 -11.27
N ALA A 417 -10.04 16.50 -11.41
CA ALA A 417 -10.46 15.38 -10.55
C ALA A 417 -9.44 14.23 -10.55
N ASN A 418 -8.95 13.90 -11.76
CA ASN A 418 -8.06 12.77 -11.99
C ASN A 418 -6.59 13.16 -11.90
N ASN A 419 -6.26 14.39 -11.49
CA ASN A 419 -4.90 14.90 -11.35
C ASN A 419 -4.08 14.71 -12.65
N ARG A 420 -4.71 15.01 -13.80
CA ARG A 420 -4.07 14.87 -15.12
C ARG A 420 -3.14 16.02 -15.46
N LEU A 421 -3.21 17.11 -14.70
CA LEU A 421 -2.44 18.32 -14.87
C LEU A 421 -1.60 18.54 -13.60
N ASP A 422 -0.39 19.07 -13.77
CA ASP A 422 0.41 19.54 -12.63
C ASP A 422 -0.15 20.85 -12.05
N ALA A 423 0.47 21.34 -10.97
CA ALA A 423 0.03 22.56 -10.28
C ALA A 423 0.04 23.80 -11.18
N ALA A 424 1.08 23.98 -12.00
CA ALA A 424 1.22 25.16 -12.87
C ALA A 424 0.23 25.12 -14.04
N GLN A 425 0.04 23.95 -14.63
CA GLN A 425 -0.94 23.70 -15.69
C GLN A 425 -2.37 23.90 -15.16
N THR A 426 -2.67 23.42 -13.94
CA THR A 426 -3.97 23.61 -13.32
C THR A 426 -4.22 25.08 -12.98
N ALA A 427 -3.20 25.83 -12.54
CA ALA A 427 -3.29 27.28 -12.34
C ALA A 427 -3.62 28.01 -13.64
N ALA A 428 -2.89 27.73 -14.72
CA ALA A 428 -3.13 28.34 -16.04
C ALA A 428 -4.53 28.02 -16.57
N LEU A 429 -5.01 26.78 -16.36
CA LEU A 429 -6.38 26.40 -16.67
C LEU A 429 -7.40 27.20 -15.86
N ALA A 430 -7.18 27.33 -14.55
CA ALA A 430 -8.07 28.05 -13.66
C ALA A 430 -8.11 29.54 -14.00
N ASP A 431 -6.99 30.16 -14.34
CA ASP A 431 -6.89 31.56 -14.81
C ASP A 431 -7.74 31.79 -16.06
N ARG A 432 -7.68 30.86 -17.00
CA ARG A 432 -8.45 30.95 -18.25
C ARG A 432 -9.95 30.86 -18.00
N VAL A 433 -10.39 29.91 -17.16
CA VAL A 433 -11.81 29.79 -16.79
C VAL A 433 -12.29 31.01 -15.99
N LEU A 434 -11.43 31.52 -15.11
CA LEU A 434 -11.69 32.72 -14.32
C LEU A 434 -11.85 33.96 -15.22
N ALA A 435 -11.00 34.11 -16.25
CA ALA A 435 -11.07 35.21 -17.20
C ALA A 435 -12.33 35.17 -18.09
N GLU A 436 -12.78 33.98 -18.52
CA GLU A 436 -14.01 33.85 -19.31
C GLU A 436 -15.27 34.18 -18.48
N ALA A 437 -15.33 33.71 -17.22
CA ALA A 437 -16.51 33.90 -16.38
C ALA A 437 -16.18 33.90 -14.86
N PRO A 438 -15.79 35.05 -14.28
CA PRO A 438 -15.22 35.13 -12.93
C PRO A 438 -16.14 34.67 -11.80
N ARG A 439 -17.46 34.72 -12.03
CA ARG A 439 -18.50 34.32 -11.08
C ARG A 439 -19.30 33.10 -11.55
N SER A 440 -18.74 32.34 -12.50
CA SER A 440 -19.39 31.12 -12.98
C SER A 440 -19.33 29.99 -11.96
N ARG A 441 -20.31 29.10 -12.05
CA ARG A 441 -20.30 27.80 -11.36
C ARG A 441 -19.09 26.94 -11.77
N ALA A 442 -18.56 27.14 -12.97
CA ALA A 442 -17.37 26.42 -13.45
C ALA A 442 -16.13 26.75 -12.62
N VAL A 443 -15.85 28.04 -12.37
CA VAL A 443 -14.73 28.48 -11.50
C VAL A 443 -14.86 27.86 -10.10
N GLN A 444 -16.04 27.95 -9.49
CA GLN A 444 -16.30 27.37 -8.16
C GLN A 444 -16.09 25.85 -8.15
N THR A 445 -16.57 25.16 -9.18
CA THR A 445 -16.46 23.70 -9.28
C THR A 445 -15.00 23.28 -9.42
N LEU A 446 -14.23 23.95 -10.28
CA LEU A 446 -12.81 23.66 -10.47
C LEU A 446 -12.00 23.95 -9.21
N ALA A 447 -12.20 25.12 -8.60
CA ALA A 447 -11.54 25.52 -7.36
C ALA A 447 -11.82 24.52 -6.23
N ASN A 448 -13.08 24.11 -6.04
CA ASN A 448 -13.45 23.12 -5.02
C ASN A 448 -12.83 21.75 -5.28
N MET A 449 -12.80 21.31 -6.54
CA MET A 449 -12.18 20.04 -6.92
C MET A 449 -10.68 20.05 -6.66
N TRP A 450 -10.01 21.13 -7.05
CA TRP A 450 -8.57 21.28 -6.84
C TRP A 450 -8.22 21.34 -5.35
N ALA A 451 -8.97 22.14 -4.58
CA ALA A 451 -8.86 22.24 -3.13
C ALA A 451 -9.02 20.89 -2.42
N GLN A 452 -9.90 20.00 -2.90
CA GLN A 452 -10.07 18.68 -2.32
C GLN A 452 -8.97 17.71 -2.73
N ARG A 453 -8.59 17.71 -4.01
CA ARG A 453 -7.71 16.70 -4.61
C ARG A 453 -6.23 16.96 -4.34
N ALA A 454 -5.81 18.21 -4.46
CA ALA A 454 -4.44 18.67 -4.29
C ALA A 454 -4.42 20.02 -3.54
N PRO A 455 -4.81 20.06 -2.25
CA PRO A 455 -4.97 21.31 -1.51
C PRO A 455 -3.67 22.13 -1.43
N ALA A 456 -2.52 21.49 -1.26
CA ALA A 456 -1.23 22.18 -1.16
C ALA A 456 -0.89 22.97 -2.45
N ASP A 457 -1.21 22.39 -3.61
CA ASP A 457 -0.98 22.99 -4.92
C ASP A 457 -2.02 24.05 -5.27
N ALA A 458 -3.27 23.87 -4.81
CA ALA A 458 -4.37 24.81 -5.05
C ALA A 458 -4.22 26.11 -4.24
N LEU A 459 -3.72 26.03 -3.00
CA LEU A 459 -3.70 27.14 -2.06
C LEU A 459 -3.00 28.41 -2.59
N PRO A 460 -1.81 28.34 -3.19
CA PRO A 460 -1.16 29.52 -3.77
C PRO A 460 -2.07 30.26 -4.77
N TRP A 461 -2.72 29.52 -5.68
CA TRP A 461 -3.62 30.10 -6.68
C TRP A 461 -4.89 30.67 -6.03
N LEU A 462 -5.48 29.92 -5.08
CA LEU A 462 -6.69 30.34 -4.38
C LEU A 462 -6.47 31.61 -3.55
N LEU A 463 -5.33 31.73 -2.87
CA LEU A 463 -4.98 32.90 -2.07
C LEU A 463 -4.69 34.12 -2.94
N ALA A 464 -4.05 33.93 -4.10
CA ALA A 464 -3.83 35.00 -5.07
C ALA A 464 -5.14 35.53 -5.69
N HIS A 465 -6.21 34.72 -5.67
CA HIS A 465 -7.52 35.04 -6.24
C HIS A 465 -8.64 35.06 -5.18
N SER A 466 -8.32 35.46 -3.95
CA SER A 466 -9.25 35.44 -2.82
C SER A 466 -10.50 36.32 -2.99
N ASP A 467 -10.46 37.29 -3.90
CA ASP A 467 -11.60 38.19 -4.19
C ASP A 467 -12.58 37.62 -5.23
N SER A 468 -12.26 36.45 -5.80
CA SER A 468 -13.08 35.79 -6.82
C SER A 468 -14.14 34.86 -6.21
N ALA A 469 -14.99 34.27 -7.06
CA ALA A 469 -15.95 33.25 -6.63
C ALA A 469 -15.28 31.97 -6.09
N ALA A 470 -13.97 31.78 -6.28
CA ALA A 470 -13.20 30.66 -5.77
C ALA A 470 -12.86 30.77 -4.27
N SER A 471 -13.12 31.90 -3.62
CA SER A 471 -12.76 32.16 -2.21
C SER A 471 -13.31 31.11 -1.23
N ASN A 472 -14.50 30.56 -1.50
CA ASN A 472 -15.09 29.48 -0.71
C ASN A 472 -14.28 28.16 -0.74
N ALA A 473 -13.40 27.99 -1.74
CA ALA A 473 -12.51 26.84 -1.82
C ALA A 473 -11.29 26.96 -0.90
N ILE A 474 -10.97 28.16 -0.37
CA ILE A 474 -9.84 28.37 0.55
C ILE A 474 -10.06 27.59 1.86
N PRO A 475 -11.17 27.75 2.60
CA PRO A 475 -11.42 26.93 3.79
C PRO A 475 -11.46 25.44 3.47
N LEU A 476 -12.03 25.06 2.33
CA LEU A 476 -12.09 23.66 1.89
C LEU A 476 -10.69 23.07 1.68
N ALA A 477 -9.77 23.82 1.06
CA ALA A 477 -8.38 23.42 0.90
C ALA A 477 -7.69 23.28 2.27
N GLY A 478 -7.93 24.23 3.19
CA GLY A 478 -7.41 24.18 4.55
C GLY A 478 -7.85 22.94 5.32
N SER A 479 -9.14 22.59 5.27
CA SER A 479 -9.68 21.36 5.88
C SER A 479 -9.09 20.10 5.24
N SER A 480 -9.01 20.06 3.90
CA SER A 480 -8.47 18.89 3.20
C SER A 480 -6.98 18.68 3.47
N LEU A 481 -6.21 19.77 3.52
CA LEU A 481 -4.80 19.75 3.89
C LEU A 481 -4.64 19.31 5.34
N ALA A 482 -5.35 19.92 6.28
CA ALA A 482 -5.22 19.65 7.70
C ALA A 482 -5.54 18.20 8.07
N ARG A 483 -6.44 17.56 7.31
CA ARG A 483 -6.70 16.13 7.47
C ARG A 483 -5.48 15.26 7.15
N ARG A 484 -4.67 15.62 6.15
CA ARG A 484 -3.50 14.81 5.72
C ARG A 484 -2.21 15.26 6.39
N ASP A 485 -2.01 16.57 6.43
CA ASP A 485 -0.83 17.26 6.96
C ASP A 485 -1.29 18.52 7.73
N PRO A 486 -1.61 18.36 9.02
CA PRO A 486 -1.97 19.48 9.88
C PRO A 486 -0.88 20.55 9.93
N ALA A 487 0.40 20.16 10.01
CA ALA A 487 1.51 21.11 10.12
C ALA A 487 1.55 22.04 8.90
N ALA A 488 1.43 21.50 7.70
CA ALA A 488 1.35 22.29 6.47
C ALA A 488 0.15 23.26 6.48
N ALA A 489 -1.04 22.81 6.89
CA ALA A 489 -2.22 23.69 6.95
C ALA A 489 -2.06 24.83 7.96
N THR A 490 -1.43 24.57 9.11
CA THR A 490 -1.21 25.60 10.14
C THR A 490 -0.19 26.64 9.70
N ALA A 491 0.82 26.26 8.90
CA ALA A 491 1.81 27.18 8.36
C ALA A 491 1.23 28.22 7.39
N TYR A 492 0.04 27.98 6.84
CA TYR A 492 -0.66 28.92 5.95
C TYR A 492 -1.41 30.02 6.69
N LEU A 493 -1.59 29.92 8.02
CA LEU A 493 -2.45 30.83 8.78
C LEU A 493 -2.07 32.31 8.61
N ASP A 494 -0.77 32.61 8.48
CA ASP A 494 -0.26 33.97 8.31
C ASP A 494 -0.33 34.47 6.86
N ARG A 495 -0.60 33.58 5.90
CA ARG A 495 -0.77 33.92 4.48
C ARG A 495 -2.23 34.11 4.08
N VAL A 496 -3.16 33.70 4.92
CA VAL A 496 -4.59 33.82 4.67
C VAL A 496 -5.05 35.26 4.94
N PRO A 497 -5.81 35.89 4.02
CA PRO A 497 -6.39 37.21 4.25
C PRO A 497 -7.17 37.31 5.57
N ALA A 498 -7.12 38.47 6.23
CA ALA A 498 -7.68 38.66 7.56
C ALA A 498 -9.19 38.32 7.64
N GLU A 499 -9.91 38.61 6.57
CA GLU A 499 -11.35 38.36 6.41
C GLU A 499 -11.67 36.86 6.37
N LEU A 500 -10.74 36.04 5.85
CA LEU A 500 -10.87 34.59 5.71
C LEU A 500 -10.25 33.82 6.89
N ARG A 501 -9.47 34.48 7.75
CA ARG A 501 -8.73 33.84 8.86
C ARG A 501 -9.64 33.04 9.79
N ALA A 502 -10.82 33.56 10.13
CA ALA A 502 -11.79 32.86 10.99
C ALA A 502 -12.34 31.58 10.36
N ALA A 503 -12.66 31.64 9.05
CA ALA A 503 -13.14 30.49 8.28
C ALA A 503 -12.03 29.45 8.09
N TRP A 504 -10.81 29.90 7.82
CA TRP A 504 -9.62 29.05 7.75
C TRP A 504 -9.35 28.33 9.06
N LEU A 505 -9.34 29.05 10.18
CA LEU A 505 -9.11 28.49 11.51
C LEU A 505 -10.12 27.37 11.81
N SER A 506 -11.41 27.63 11.55
CA SER A 506 -12.49 26.64 11.72
C SER A 506 -12.31 25.42 10.81
N ALA A 507 -11.92 25.64 9.55
CA ALA A 507 -11.75 24.55 8.59
C ALA A 507 -10.53 23.67 8.89
N VAL A 508 -9.40 24.26 9.27
CA VAL A 508 -8.20 23.55 9.70
C VAL A 508 -8.48 22.77 10.99
N ALA A 509 -9.17 23.37 11.95
CA ALA A 509 -9.58 22.68 13.18
C ALA A 509 -10.44 21.45 12.89
N ASP A 510 -11.43 21.60 12.01
CA ASP A 510 -12.30 20.49 11.61
C ASP A 510 -11.53 19.37 10.89
N GLY A 511 -10.67 19.73 9.93
CA GLY A 511 -9.85 18.78 9.18
C GLY A 511 -8.86 18.02 10.08
N TYR A 512 -8.19 18.73 10.98
CA TYR A 512 -7.26 18.16 11.95
C TYR A 512 -7.99 17.19 12.90
N ALA A 513 -9.16 17.61 13.42
CA ALA A 513 -9.94 16.80 14.35
C ALA A 513 -10.60 15.56 13.72
N GLN A 514 -10.63 15.44 12.39
CA GLN A 514 -11.08 14.20 11.74
C GLN A 514 -10.12 13.03 12.00
N ASN A 515 -8.82 13.30 12.16
CA ASN A 515 -7.79 12.27 12.38
C ASN A 515 -7.27 12.28 13.81
N ASP A 516 -6.95 13.45 14.36
CA ASP A 516 -6.44 13.58 15.73
C ASP A 516 -7.17 14.71 16.48
N PRO A 517 -8.32 14.39 17.11
CA PRO A 517 -9.13 15.39 17.77
C PRO A 517 -8.48 15.93 19.07
N ARG A 518 -7.54 15.21 19.68
CA ARG A 518 -6.80 15.68 20.88
C ARG A 518 -5.70 16.66 20.50
N ALA A 519 -4.93 16.37 19.45
CA ALA A 519 -3.94 17.31 18.93
C ALA A 519 -4.62 18.56 18.37
N ALA A 520 -5.74 18.41 17.64
CA ALA A 520 -6.54 19.54 17.16
C ALA A 520 -7.04 20.44 18.31
N ALA A 521 -7.46 19.86 19.44
CA ALA A 521 -7.85 20.60 20.63
C ALA A 521 -6.69 21.40 21.24
N SER A 522 -5.51 20.78 21.31
CA SER A 522 -4.30 21.43 21.82
C SER A 522 -3.82 22.56 20.90
N TRP A 523 -4.01 22.40 19.59
CA TRP A 523 -3.70 23.41 18.60
C TRP A 523 -4.69 24.59 18.65
N ILE A 524 -6.00 24.32 18.63
CA ILE A 524 -6.99 25.41 18.60
C ILE A 524 -6.97 26.26 19.89
N ALA A 525 -6.61 25.66 21.03
CA ALA A 525 -6.46 26.36 22.31
C ALA A 525 -5.44 27.52 22.26
N GLN A 526 -4.48 27.48 21.34
CA GLN A 526 -3.48 28.55 21.16
C GLN A 526 -4.08 29.83 20.58
N TYR A 527 -5.26 29.74 19.96
CA TYR A 527 -5.97 30.84 19.31
C TYR A 527 -7.13 31.36 20.17
N SER A 528 -7.16 31.04 21.47
CA SER A 528 -8.21 31.49 22.37
C SER A 528 -8.32 33.03 22.36
N GLY A 529 -9.54 33.52 22.13
CA GLY A 529 -9.82 34.95 21.99
C GLY A 529 -9.66 35.51 20.57
N GLU A 530 -9.13 34.75 19.61
CA GLU A 530 -9.13 35.14 18.20
C GLU A 530 -10.49 34.92 17.53
N ARG A 531 -10.79 35.71 16.49
CA ARG A 531 -12.02 35.56 15.70
C ARG A 531 -12.05 34.18 15.04
N GLY A 532 -13.10 33.40 15.32
CA GLY A 532 -13.29 32.04 14.79
C GLY A 532 -12.87 30.93 15.75
N TYR A 533 -12.23 31.25 16.89
CA TYR A 533 -11.88 30.28 17.91
C TYR A 533 -13.09 29.48 18.40
N ASP A 534 -14.18 30.15 18.79
CA ASP A 534 -15.34 29.49 19.39
C ASP A 534 -16.02 28.50 18.45
N ALA A 535 -16.19 28.89 17.18
CA ALA A 535 -16.74 28.01 16.15
C ALA A 535 -15.83 26.78 15.91
N ALA A 536 -14.51 27.00 15.83
CA ALA A 536 -13.51 25.95 15.66
C ALA A 536 -13.46 24.99 16.86
N ALA A 537 -13.38 25.53 18.08
CA ALA A 537 -13.32 24.77 19.32
C ALA A 537 -14.60 23.95 19.54
N ALA A 538 -15.77 24.50 19.21
CA ALA A 538 -17.04 23.78 19.26
C ALA A 538 -17.07 22.59 18.29
N ALA A 539 -16.56 22.77 17.06
CA ALA A 539 -16.48 21.70 16.06
C ALA A 539 -15.50 20.59 16.49
N VAL A 540 -14.33 20.97 17.01
CA VAL A 540 -13.34 20.02 17.56
C VAL A 540 -13.94 19.23 18.72
N ALA A 541 -14.59 19.90 19.68
CA ALA A 541 -15.25 19.26 20.81
C ALA A 541 -16.31 18.24 20.36
N ALA A 542 -17.13 18.59 19.37
CA ALA A 542 -18.12 17.67 18.82
C ALA A 542 -17.46 16.41 18.21
N ARG A 543 -16.35 16.54 17.48
CA ARG A 543 -15.62 15.38 16.94
C ARG A 543 -14.94 14.53 18.01
N MET A 544 -14.32 15.18 19.01
CA MET A 544 -13.70 14.53 20.17
C MET A 544 -14.70 13.65 20.94
N SER A 545 -15.97 14.07 21.00
CA SER A 545 -16.96 13.40 21.85
C SER A 545 -17.21 11.93 21.53
N ARG A 546 -16.86 11.47 20.31
CA ARG A 546 -16.95 10.06 19.92
C ARG A 546 -15.91 9.17 20.62
N GLN A 547 -14.78 9.73 21.03
CA GLN A 547 -13.66 9.00 21.64
C GLN A 547 -13.49 9.38 23.12
N ASP A 548 -13.62 10.66 23.45
CA ASP A 548 -13.40 11.19 24.79
C ASP A 548 -14.44 12.31 25.09
N PRO A 549 -15.67 11.93 25.47
CA PRO A 549 -16.75 12.88 25.70
C PRO A 549 -16.49 13.79 26.91
N ALA A 550 -15.70 13.34 27.90
CA ALA A 550 -15.30 14.18 29.02
C ALA A 550 -14.32 15.28 28.61
N ALA A 551 -13.30 14.96 27.79
CA ALA A 551 -12.41 15.97 27.24
C ALA A 551 -13.15 16.95 26.29
N ALA A 552 -14.07 16.43 25.47
CA ALA A 552 -14.93 17.25 24.62
C ALA A 552 -15.74 18.28 25.41
N ALA A 553 -16.35 17.84 26.52
CA ALA A 553 -17.12 18.71 27.41
C ALA A 553 -16.28 19.83 28.02
N ARG A 554 -15.04 19.53 28.42
CA ARG A 554 -14.09 20.54 28.93
C ARG A 554 -13.69 21.56 27.87
N LEU A 555 -13.42 21.12 26.65
CA LEU A 555 -13.12 22.05 25.54
C LEU A 555 -14.34 22.93 25.24
N PHE A 556 -15.53 22.34 25.19
CA PHE A 556 -16.77 23.09 24.94
C PHE A 556 -17.08 24.14 26.01
N ALA A 557 -16.62 23.94 27.25
CA ALA A 557 -16.78 24.95 28.32
C ALA A 557 -16.01 26.26 28.04
N SER A 558 -15.05 26.25 27.11
CA SER A 558 -14.32 27.46 26.68
C SER A 558 -14.98 28.19 25.50
N VAL A 559 -16.08 27.68 24.96
CA VAL A 559 -16.78 28.23 23.79
C VAL A 559 -17.81 29.26 24.24
N ASP A 560 -17.78 30.45 23.66
CA ASP A 560 -18.91 31.38 23.65
C ASP A 560 -19.95 30.95 22.59
N PRO A 561 -21.14 30.47 22.99
CA PRO A 561 -22.16 30.05 22.02
C PRO A 561 -22.64 31.16 21.09
N ALA A 562 -22.49 32.44 21.45
CA ALA A 562 -22.87 33.56 20.60
C ALA A 562 -21.92 33.72 19.38
N LEU A 563 -20.70 33.21 19.50
CA LEU A 563 -19.67 33.26 18.45
C LEU A 563 -19.53 31.94 17.67
N ALA A 564 -20.33 30.93 18.03
CA ALA A 564 -20.30 29.59 17.44
C ALA A 564 -21.71 29.20 16.93
N PRO A 565 -22.03 29.42 15.64
CA PRO A 565 -23.36 29.19 15.08
C PRO A 565 -23.93 27.79 15.35
N ASP A 566 -23.07 26.78 15.36
CA ASP A 566 -23.45 25.37 15.55
C ASP A 566 -23.32 24.90 17.01
N ALA A 567 -23.09 25.79 17.98
CA ALA A 567 -22.85 25.44 19.39
C ALA A 567 -23.97 24.57 19.98
N ALA A 568 -25.24 24.88 19.71
CA ALA A 568 -26.37 24.10 20.21
C ALA A 568 -26.41 22.68 19.60
N ALA A 569 -26.04 22.53 18.32
CA ALA A 569 -25.93 21.22 17.69
C ALA A 569 -24.75 20.41 18.26
N ASN A 570 -23.60 21.07 18.46
CA ASN A 570 -22.41 20.47 19.05
C ASN A 570 -22.64 20.03 20.50
N ALA A 571 -23.33 20.85 21.31
CA ALA A 571 -23.72 20.51 22.67
C ALA A 571 -24.61 19.27 22.73
N ARG A 572 -25.56 19.11 21.80
CA ARG A 572 -26.37 17.89 21.68
C ARG A 572 -25.51 16.65 21.39
N THR A 573 -24.56 16.77 20.47
CA THR A 573 -23.66 15.66 20.13
C THR A 573 -22.83 15.23 21.34
N ILE A 574 -22.26 16.19 22.08
CA ILE A 574 -21.47 15.94 23.29
C ILE A 574 -22.33 15.34 24.40
N GLY A 575 -23.49 15.93 24.70
CA GLY A 575 -24.41 15.44 25.73
C GLY A 575 -24.91 14.03 25.46
N SER A 576 -25.20 13.71 24.19
CA SER A 576 -25.59 12.36 23.78
C SER A 576 -24.46 11.34 23.98
N ALA A 577 -23.22 11.72 23.67
CA ALA A 577 -22.07 10.84 23.88
C ALA A 577 -21.77 10.63 25.37
N LEU A 578 -21.77 11.71 26.17
CA LEU A 578 -21.65 11.63 27.63
C LEU A 578 -22.74 10.73 28.21
N ALA A 579 -24.01 10.93 27.86
CA ALA A 579 -25.11 10.20 28.47
C ALA A 579 -25.10 8.69 28.18
N ARG A 580 -24.58 8.29 27.01
CA ARG A 580 -24.39 6.87 26.70
C ARG A 580 -23.35 6.21 27.61
N GLN A 581 -22.30 6.94 27.98
CA GLN A 581 -21.25 6.45 28.86
C GLN A 581 -21.66 6.59 30.34
N ASP A 582 -21.93 7.81 30.78
CA ASP A 582 -22.31 8.19 32.13
C ASP A 582 -23.38 9.31 32.11
N PRO A 583 -24.66 8.96 32.27
CA PRO A 583 -25.75 9.93 32.28
C PRO A 583 -25.76 10.83 33.51
N ILE A 584 -25.13 10.44 34.63
CA ILE A 584 -25.03 11.31 35.82
C ILE A 584 -24.02 12.42 35.55
N ALA A 585 -22.87 12.07 34.96
CA ALA A 585 -21.90 13.08 34.50
C ALA A 585 -22.49 13.97 33.41
N ALA A 586 -23.22 13.39 32.44
CA ALA A 586 -23.89 14.14 31.39
C ALA A 586 -24.94 15.12 31.92
N ALA A 587 -25.72 14.70 32.91
CA ALA A 587 -26.71 15.51 33.60
C ALA A 587 -26.08 16.68 34.37
N SER A 588 -24.93 16.43 35.00
CA SER A 588 -24.16 17.47 35.70
C SER A 588 -23.64 18.51 34.70
N TRP A 589 -23.03 18.06 33.61
CA TRP A 589 -22.55 18.94 32.54
C TRP A 589 -23.67 19.74 31.88
N ALA A 590 -24.83 19.13 31.58
CA ALA A 590 -25.96 19.83 30.96
C ALA A 590 -26.50 20.98 31.82
N ARG A 591 -26.36 20.92 33.15
CA ARG A 591 -26.75 22.00 34.07
C ARG A 591 -25.80 23.19 34.06
N GLU A 592 -24.56 22.99 33.64
CA GLU A 592 -23.53 24.04 33.56
C GLU A 592 -23.60 24.80 32.23
N LEU A 593 -24.39 24.31 31.27
CA LEU A 593 -24.50 24.93 29.96
C LEU A 593 -25.27 26.26 29.98
N PRO A 594 -24.85 27.24 29.17
CA PRO A 594 -25.63 28.47 28.95
C PRO A 594 -27.01 28.19 28.36
N ALA A 595 -27.97 29.09 28.62
CA ALA A 595 -29.36 28.96 28.15
C ALA A 595 -29.50 28.70 26.64
N ALA A 596 -28.59 29.23 25.81
CA ALA A 596 -28.59 29.01 24.37
C ALA A 596 -28.33 27.56 23.94
N THR A 597 -27.69 26.74 24.78
CA THR A 597 -27.28 25.36 24.46
C THR A 597 -27.92 24.32 25.39
N ALA A 598 -28.31 24.73 26.60
CA ALA A 598 -28.84 23.84 27.62
C ALA A 598 -30.10 23.06 27.19
N PRO A 599 -31.12 23.63 26.52
CA PRO A 599 -32.35 22.88 26.21
C PRO A 599 -32.12 21.66 25.31
N GLY A 600 -31.35 21.84 24.24
CA GLY A 600 -31.02 20.75 23.32
C GLY A 600 -30.22 19.64 24.01
N ALA A 601 -29.17 20.01 24.74
CA ALA A 601 -28.31 19.07 25.46
C ALA A 601 -29.08 18.31 26.56
N THR A 602 -29.88 19.02 27.35
CA THR A 602 -30.68 18.42 28.43
C THR A 602 -31.70 17.43 27.88
N SER A 603 -32.34 17.76 26.75
CA SER A 603 -33.27 16.87 26.06
C SER A 603 -32.58 15.57 25.62
N VAL A 604 -31.44 15.63 24.92
CA VAL A 604 -30.76 14.41 24.46
C VAL A 604 -30.18 13.57 25.60
N VAL A 605 -29.75 14.19 26.71
CA VAL A 605 -29.33 13.48 27.92
C VAL A 605 -30.51 12.74 28.53
N ALA A 606 -31.68 13.38 28.68
CA ALA A 606 -32.89 12.74 29.18
C ALA A 606 -33.34 11.57 28.30
N GLY A 607 -33.34 11.76 26.97
CA GLY A 607 -33.71 10.73 26.01
C GLY A 607 -32.75 9.53 26.00
N ALA A 608 -31.44 9.76 26.18
CA ALA A 608 -30.48 8.65 26.29
C ALA A 608 -30.60 7.93 27.65
N TRP A 609 -30.82 8.68 28.73
CA TRP A 609 -30.93 8.12 30.08
C TRP A 609 -32.21 7.30 30.26
N VAL A 610 -33.36 7.78 29.77
CA VAL A 610 -34.66 7.09 29.97
C VAL A 610 -34.69 5.69 29.35
N VAL A 611 -33.93 5.46 28.28
CA VAL A 611 -33.78 4.13 27.65
C VAL A 611 -33.06 3.15 28.58
N ARG A 612 -32.14 3.64 29.41
CA ARG A 612 -31.31 2.82 30.31
C ARG A 612 -31.91 2.69 31.71
N ASP A 613 -32.47 3.77 32.23
CA ASP A 613 -33.04 3.87 33.59
C ASP A 613 -34.09 4.99 33.63
N ALA A 614 -35.34 4.64 33.31
CA ALA A 614 -36.45 5.58 33.27
C ALA A 614 -36.76 6.22 34.64
N PRO A 615 -36.78 5.48 35.77
CA PRO A 615 -36.97 6.09 37.09
C PRO A 615 -35.91 7.12 37.45
N ALA A 616 -34.62 6.83 37.23
CA ALA A 616 -33.56 7.78 37.54
C ALA A 616 -33.61 9.01 36.62
N ALA A 617 -33.84 8.82 35.32
CA ALA A 617 -33.99 9.91 34.36
C ALA A 617 -35.17 10.82 34.74
N ARG A 618 -36.32 10.24 35.11
CA ARG A 618 -37.48 10.97 35.61
C ARG A 618 -37.12 11.80 36.84
N ASN A 619 -36.48 11.20 37.85
CA ASN A 619 -36.12 11.89 39.08
C ASN A 619 -35.17 13.06 38.82
N TRP A 620 -34.19 12.89 37.92
CA TRP A 620 -33.31 13.97 37.52
C TRP A 620 -34.07 15.11 36.82
N VAL A 621 -34.90 14.80 35.81
CA VAL A 621 -35.67 15.84 35.10
C VAL A 621 -36.59 16.61 36.05
N MET A 622 -37.22 15.92 37.00
CA MET A 622 -38.07 16.56 38.02
C MET A 622 -37.29 17.42 39.02
N SER A 623 -35.98 17.22 39.16
CA SER A 623 -35.10 18.05 40.01
C SER A 623 -34.63 19.35 39.32
N LEU A 624 -34.85 19.48 38.01
CA LEU A 624 -34.42 20.66 37.26
C LEU A 624 -35.31 21.88 37.56
N PRO A 625 -34.78 23.12 37.46
CA PRO A 625 -35.59 24.34 37.54
C PRO A 625 -36.66 24.41 36.45
N ALA A 626 -37.74 25.16 36.72
CA ALA A 626 -38.84 25.38 35.77
C ALA A 626 -38.43 26.29 34.61
N ASN A 627 -37.81 25.72 33.58
CA ASN A 627 -37.33 26.45 32.41
C ASN A 627 -37.41 25.61 31.12
N GLU A 628 -37.03 26.22 29.99
CA GLU A 628 -37.04 25.58 28.68
C GLU A 628 -36.22 24.29 28.61
N ALA A 629 -35.14 24.18 29.40
CA ALA A 629 -34.31 22.98 29.42
C ALA A 629 -35.01 21.79 30.09
N ARG A 630 -35.73 22.04 31.19
CA ARG A 630 -36.61 21.04 31.80
C ARG A 630 -37.74 20.65 30.86
N ASP A 631 -38.39 21.62 30.23
CA ASP A 631 -39.48 21.37 29.28
C ASP A 631 -39.02 20.47 28.13
N ALA A 632 -37.86 20.76 27.53
CA ALA A 632 -37.29 19.96 26.45
C ALA A 632 -36.94 18.52 26.86
N ALA A 633 -36.57 18.29 28.12
CA ALA A 633 -36.35 16.95 28.67
C ALA A 633 -37.66 16.23 29.02
N LEU A 634 -38.67 16.94 29.53
CA LEU A 634 -39.99 16.37 29.80
C LEU A 634 -40.63 15.81 28.54
N VAL A 635 -40.46 16.45 27.38
CA VAL A 635 -40.90 15.92 26.07
C VAL A 635 -40.34 14.52 25.82
N GLN A 636 -39.07 14.28 26.14
CA GLN A 636 -38.42 12.97 25.94
C GLN A 636 -38.93 11.93 26.93
N ILE A 637 -39.10 12.29 28.21
CA ILE A 637 -39.61 11.37 29.23
C ILE A 637 -41.07 10.98 28.92
N VAL A 638 -41.94 11.97 28.69
CA VAL A 638 -43.36 11.75 28.36
C VAL A 638 -43.48 10.93 27.08
N GLY A 639 -42.70 11.27 26.04
CA GLY A 639 -42.68 10.52 24.80
C GLY A 639 -42.24 9.07 25.00
N ALA A 640 -41.23 8.80 25.83
CA ALA A 640 -40.72 7.45 26.08
C ALA A 640 -41.69 6.57 26.88
N THR A 641 -42.37 7.13 27.89
CA THR A 641 -43.18 6.38 28.87
C THR A 641 -44.69 6.37 28.59
N ALA A 642 -45.17 7.14 27.62
CA ALA A 642 -46.58 7.12 27.23
C ALA A 642 -46.98 5.73 26.67
N GLY A 643 -47.88 5.03 27.37
CA GLY A 643 -48.39 3.70 27.01
C GLY A 643 -48.11 2.59 28.06
N THR A 644 -47.13 2.77 28.95
CA THR A 644 -46.85 1.79 30.04
C THR A 644 -47.53 2.13 31.36
N THR A 645 -47.83 3.41 31.55
CA THR A 645 -48.57 4.00 32.67
C THR A 645 -49.31 5.19 32.06
N ALA A 646 -50.61 5.35 32.31
CA ALA A 646 -51.33 6.57 31.95
C ALA A 646 -50.46 7.77 32.34
N ALA A 647 -50.23 8.72 31.41
CA ALA A 647 -49.23 9.77 31.54
C ALA A 647 -49.26 10.35 32.96
N ASP A 648 -48.17 10.13 33.69
CA ASP A 648 -48.02 10.56 35.08
C ASP A 648 -48.29 12.06 35.14
N ALA A 649 -49.43 12.46 35.73
CA ALA A 649 -49.88 13.85 35.79
C ALA A 649 -48.78 14.77 36.34
N SER A 650 -47.93 14.25 37.24
CA SER A 650 -46.82 15.02 37.79
C SER A 650 -45.75 15.41 36.75
N LEU A 651 -45.54 14.61 35.70
CA LEU A 651 -44.67 14.98 34.57
C LEU A 651 -45.30 16.08 33.71
N LEU A 652 -46.61 16.01 33.51
CA LEU A 652 -47.35 17.00 32.73
C LEU A 652 -47.43 18.34 33.49
N ASP A 653 -47.58 18.31 34.80
CA ASP A 653 -47.65 19.53 35.63
C ASP A 653 -46.27 20.17 35.86
N ALA A 654 -45.18 19.47 35.51
CA ALA A 654 -43.81 19.94 35.67
C ALA A 654 -43.34 20.88 34.53
N PHE A 655 -44.13 21.13 33.49
CA PHE A 655 -43.74 22.10 32.47
C PHE A 655 -43.73 23.54 33.03
N SER A 656 -42.87 24.41 32.48
CA SER A 656 -42.65 25.78 32.98
C SER A 656 -43.88 26.69 32.90
N SER A 657 -44.79 26.41 31.96
CA SER A 657 -46.02 27.17 31.75
C SER A 657 -47.09 26.32 31.04
N PRO A 658 -48.39 26.70 31.09
CA PRO A 658 -49.44 26.02 30.34
C PRO A 658 -49.18 25.98 28.83
N ALA A 659 -48.58 27.04 28.27
CA ALA A 659 -48.23 27.07 26.85
C ALA A 659 -47.06 26.13 26.50
N ALA A 660 -46.08 25.99 27.40
CA ALA A 660 -45.00 25.02 27.24
C ALA A 660 -45.50 23.58 27.38
N GLN A 661 -46.40 23.33 28.34
CA GLN A 661 -47.06 22.04 28.53
C GLN A 661 -47.77 21.58 27.25
N GLN A 662 -48.62 22.42 26.67
CA GLN A 662 -49.38 22.07 25.47
C GLN A 662 -48.48 21.80 24.26
N ARG A 663 -47.45 22.62 24.05
CA ARG A 663 -46.47 22.41 22.96
C ARG A 663 -45.65 21.15 23.19
N GLY A 664 -45.18 20.94 24.42
CA GLY A 664 -44.39 19.76 24.78
C GLY A 664 -45.17 18.45 24.67
N ILE A 665 -46.45 18.44 25.06
CA ILE A 665 -47.33 17.28 24.88
C ILE A 665 -47.60 17.01 23.40
N ALA A 666 -47.83 18.05 22.60
CA ALA A 666 -47.99 17.90 21.16
C ALA A 666 -46.73 17.32 20.50
N GLU A 667 -45.53 17.74 20.93
CA GLU A 667 -44.26 17.17 20.47
C GLU A 667 -44.06 15.73 20.95
N ALA A 668 -44.34 15.44 22.22
CA ALA A 668 -44.27 14.09 22.78
C ALA A 668 -45.21 13.13 22.01
N ALA A 669 -46.43 13.58 21.69
CA ALA A 669 -47.39 12.80 20.92
C ALA A 669 -46.88 12.43 19.53
N ARG A 670 -46.03 13.25 18.89
CA ARG A 670 -45.37 12.88 17.62
C ARG A 670 -44.44 11.68 17.77
N PHE A 671 -43.70 11.60 18.88
CA PHE A 671 -42.86 10.44 19.19
C PHE A 671 -43.71 9.21 19.52
N VAL A 672 -44.80 9.39 20.27
CA VAL A 672 -45.72 8.30 20.63
C VAL A 672 -46.43 7.73 19.41
N ALA A 673 -46.86 8.58 18.47
CA ALA A 673 -47.58 8.16 17.25
C ALA A 673 -46.79 7.20 16.37
N THR A 674 -45.46 7.16 16.51
CA THR A 674 -44.60 6.17 15.82
C THR A 674 -44.77 4.75 16.35
N ARG A 675 -45.27 4.60 17.58
CA ARG A 675 -45.49 3.33 18.29
C ARG A 675 -46.97 3.03 18.49
N ASP A 676 -47.75 4.03 18.87
CA ASP A 676 -49.18 3.94 19.15
C ASP A 676 -49.88 5.26 18.81
N SER A 677 -50.64 5.26 17.72
CA SER A 677 -51.38 6.44 17.27
C SER A 677 -52.62 6.74 18.13
N ASP A 678 -53.17 5.75 18.83
CA ASP A 678 -54.37 5.95 19.65
C ASP A 678 -54.00 6.65 20.97
N VAL A 679 -52.92 6.20 21.63
CA VAL A 679 -52.36 6.87 22.82
C VAL A 679 -51.91 8.29 22.48
N ALA A 680 -51.30 8.50 21.31
CA ALA A 680 -50.94 9.84 20.85
C ALA A 680 -52.15 10.76 20.70
N ARG A 681 -53.26 10.28 20.11
CA ARG A 681 -54.51 11.06 20.01
C ARG A 681 -55.13 11.35 21.37
N GLU A 682 -55.11 10.39 22.29
CA GLU A 682 -55.61 10.60 23.65
C GLU A 682 -54.86 11.73 24.37
N LEU A 683 -53.52 11.72 24.30
CA LEU A 683 -52.67 12.77 24.86
C LEU A 683 -53.02 14.15 24.31
N VAL A 684 -53.13 14.27 22.98
CA VAL A 684 -53.47 15.54 22.34
C VAL A 684 -54.87 16.01 22.72
N ASN A 685 -55.87 15.13 22.66
CA ASN A 685 -57.27 15.46 22.96
C ASN A 685 -57.47 15.95 24.39
N ARG A 686 -56.76 15.32 25.33
CA ARG A 686 -56.92 15.57 26.76
C ARG A 686 -56.18 16.82 27.25
N TYR A 687 -55.00 17.10 26.71
CA TYR A 687 -54.11 18.10 27.30
C TYR A 687 -53.72 19.26 26.37
N VAL A 688 -53.98 19.20 25.07
CA VAL A 688 -53.66 20.29 24.13
C VAL A 688 -54.95 21.04 23.79
N THR A 689 -55.19 22.21 24.37
CA THR A 689 -56.40 23.02 24.19
C THR A 689 -56.27 24.13 23.13
N ASP A 690 -55.04 24.54 22.83
CA ASP A 690 -54.73 25.48 21.75
C ASP A 690 -55.12 24.90 20.38
N PRO A 691 -56.02 25.55 19.62
CA PRO A 691 -56.53 25.02 18.36
C PRO A 691 -55.48 24.89 17.24
N GLU A 692 -54.43 25.71 17.21
CA GLU A 692 -53.36 25.65 16.20
C GLU A 692 -52.39 24.52 16.52
N VAL A 693 -51.97 24.41 17.78
CA VAL A 693 -51.06 23.34 18.25
C VAL A 693 -51.74 21.97 18.08
N ARG A 694 -53.02 21.87 18.46
CA ARG A 694 -53.83 20.65 18.28
C ARG A 694 -53.91 20.23 16.81
N ARG A 695 -54.29 21.15 15.91
CA ARG A 695 -54.37 20.87 14.47
C ARG A 695 -53.03 20.40 13.88
N SER A 696 -51.93 21.02 14.30
CA SER A 696 -50.58 20.63 13.87
C SER A 696 -50.24 19.20 14.30
N ALA A 697 -50.53 18.85 15.55
CA ALA A 697 -50.27 17.51 16.08
C ALA A 697 -51.17 16.45 15.42
N GLU A 698 -52.48 16.72 15.28
CA GLU A 698 -53.43 15.82 14.62
C GLU A 698 -53.06 15.54 13.17
N ARG A 699 -52.62 16.56 12.42
CA ARG A 699 -52.14 16.38 11.04
C ARG A 699 -50.97 15.41 10.97
N PHE A 700 -49.98 15.57 11.84
CA PHE A 700 -48.81 14.68 11.90
C PHE A 700 -49.19 13.23 12.27
N ILE A 701 -50.09 13.08 13.26
CA ILE A 701 -50.57 11.75 13.67
C ILE A 701 -51.34 11.07 12.53
N ALA A 702 -52.18 11.81 11.80
CA ALA A 702 -52.93 11.30 10.65
C ALA A 702 -52.01 10.89 9.48
N GLU A 703 -51.00 11.70 9.15
CA GLU A 703 -50.01 11.38 8.11
C GLU A 703 -49.22 10.09 8.41
N ARG A 704 -48.88 9.86 9.70
CA ARG A 704 -48.18 8.64 10.14
C ARG A 704 -49.09 7.42 10.17
N ALA A 705 -50.37 7.56 10.53
CA ALA A 705 -51.34 6.48 10.50
C ALA A 705 -51.64 5.97 9.08
N GLY A 706 -51.37 6.78 8.04
CA GLY A 706 -51.56 6.42 6.63
C GLY A 706 -50.45 5.58 5.99
N TYR A 707 -49.32 5.36 6.67
CA TYR A 707 -48.22 4.52 6.19
C TYR A 707 -48.04 3.28 7.08
N PRO A 708 -48.53 2.09 6.69
CA PRO A 708 -48.31 0.88 7.44
C PRO A 708 -46.88 0.37 7.19
N PHE A 709 -45.93 0.78 8.03
CA PHE A 709 -44.70 -0.03 8.19
C PHE A 709 -45.05 -1.24 9.05
N ALA A 710 -45.44 -2.32 8.37
CA ALA A 710 -45.52 -3.64 8.98
C ALA A 710 -44.14 -4.13 9.42
N ASN A 711 -44.13 -4.84 10.55
CA ASN A 711 -43.09 -5.77 11.04
C ASN A 711 -41.84 -5.22 11.74
N ARG A 712 -41.98 -4.88 13.02
CA ARG A 712 -41.19 -5.54 14.09
C ARG A 712 -42.06 -5.76 15.33
N PRO A 713 -42.11 -6.98 15.91
CA PRO A 713 -42.69 -7.15 17.23
C PRO A 713 -41.87 -6.36 18.27
N PRO A 714 -42.49 -5.88 19.36
CA PRO A 714 -41.78 -5.21 20.44
C PRO A 714 -40.69 -6.13 21.01
N PRO A 715 -39.51 -5.60 21.41
CA PRO A 715 -38.53 -6.39 22.13
C PRO A 715 -39.19 -6.92 23.42
N ARG A 716 -39.22 -8.24 23.59
CA ARG A 716 -39.68 -8.87 24.83
C ARG A 716 -38.77 -8.42 25.97
N LEU A 717 -39.35 -7.77 26.98
CA LEU A 717 -38.69 -7.48 28.25
C LEU A 717 -38.34 -8.81 28.97
N PRO A 718 -37.23 -8.89 29.73
CA PRO A 718 -37.00 -10.00 30.63
C PRO A 718 -38.07 -9.99 31.74
N PRO A 719 -38.54 -11.17 32.21
CA PRO A 719 -39.54 -11.28 33.25
C PRO A 719 -39.02 -10.78 34.62
N PRO A 720 -39.94 -10.44 35.56
CA PRO A 720 -39.64 -9.68 36.79
C PRO A 720 -38.65 -10.33 37.75
#